data_AF-A0A2V7G8N5-F1
#
_entry.id   AF-A0A2V7G8N5-F1
#
_cell.length_a   1.000
_cell.length_b   1.000
_cell.length_c   1.000
_cell.angle_alpha   90.00
_cell.angle_beta   90.00
_cell.angle_gamma   90.00
#
_symmetry.space_group_name_H-M   'P 1'
#
loop_
_entity.id
_entity.type
_entity.pdbx_description
1 polymer ?
#
loop_
_entity_poly.entity_id
_entity_poly.type
_entity_poly.pdbx_seq_one_letter_code
_entity_poly.pdbx_strand_id
1 'polypeptide(L)'
;MGAGGQGGVHAHGRARSGALGPGEGGGGVHALGRCRERSGTAGGGGGASARAIAGATGGGARGARRTARTDRGRAGGRARRARAGGRPRHARDAGTLRAHPPRQGAARPVRAARRCLRTLLHCGSDPTPYPHSARRLHRGLRGLRRAAVREGMIPARWAMAEQPDPGLTTRLAGQLHIPEPLAALLVQRGLAAPDVAKAFLRPELERLSDPLAWVDMPVAAELVARAVRTRTPILVHGDYDVDGQCAAALLTRVLRSVGGTAHAFVPHRLRDGYDFGPAGLAMAQRVSAGLIITCDCGITAVDAVRAARAAGIEVIVTDHHLPGDELPPASAVLDPRRRDCPSEDKDLCGAGVAFKLAQALMPALGQSSNLPLHFLDYVALATVADVVPLVGENRILVRHGLKMLADSHWTGLRALVEVAGLAGRPIKAGHVGFILAPRLNAAGRIGEPADGLRLLLSDEGPEATPLARELETLNARRQELDQRILDEALELAEATLAPEDRALVLAADGWHPGVIGIVASRLVERYGRPTFLIGWDEAGDSGRGSGRSIVGFDLHAALHRVGQHLEKYGGHTMAAGLTIRRARYEAFRVAFLDVAGELLGPDDLAPAQRVDLELPLGLVSPELEKLMRYLEPCGPGNPAPVFGVRGARAVGARRVGTNHLRFTLDDGSGALPAIGFHWADLVPDAWLAQPLDVAFRLERDEWQGRATLQARVASLAPSQ
;
A
#
# COMPACT_ATOMS: atom_id res chain seq x y z
N MET A 1 42.08 38.53 -8.10
CA MET A 1 43.17 38.92 -9.03
C MET A 1 43.92 37.64 -9.37
N GLY A 2 44.25 37.37 -10.64
CA GLY A 2 44.74 36.05 -11.10
C GLY A 2 43.61 34.99 -11.10
N ALA A 3 43.38 34.12 -12.09
CA ALA A 3 44.14 33.66 -13.27
C ALA A 3 45.46 32.92 -12.94
N GLY A 4 45.70 31.69 -13.44
CA GLY A 4 44.81 30.81 -14.22
C GLY A 4 45.49 29.50 -14.65
N GLY A 5 44.74 28.55 -15.21
CA GLY A 5 45.27 27.27 -15.73
C GLY A 5 44.19 26.44 -16.43
N GLN A 6 44.52 25.76 -17.53
CA GLN A 6 43.60 25.00 -18.39
C GLN A 6 44.10 23.57 -18.64
N GLY A 7 43.21 22.69 -19.12
CA GLY A 7 43.57 21.56 -19.99
C GLY A 7 43.10 20.19 -19.48
N GLY A 8 42.30 19.48 -20.27
CA GLY A 8 41.87 18.11 -19.92
C GLY A 8 40.57 17.63 -20.57
N VAL A 9 40.42 17.71 -21.90
CA VAL A 9 39.30 17.08 -22.62
C VAL A 9 39.87 16.18 -23.72
N HIS A 10 39.50 14.90 -23.70
CA HIS A 10 39.75 13.97 -24.80
C HIS A 10 38.48 13.17 -25.11
N ALA A 11 38.18 13.01 -26.39
CA ALA A 11 37.04 12.26 -26.89
C ALA A 11 37.47 11.26 -27.96
N HIS A 12 36.95 10.05 -27.86
CA HIS A 12 36.90 9.03 -28.92
C HIS A 12 35.47 8.49 -28.95
N GLY A 13 34.87 8.13 -30.09
CA GLY A 13 35.39 8.17 -31.46
C GLY A 13 34.65 7.13 -32.32
N ARG A 14 33.50 7.48 -32.89
CA ARG A 14 32.75 6.60 -33.81
C ARG A 14 33.15 6.87 -35.26
N ALA A 15 33.56 5.82 -35.97
CA ALA A 15 33.95 5.88 -37.37
C ALA A 15 32.75 5.98 -38.33
N ARG A 16 33.01 6.55 -39.52
CA ARG A 16 32.16 6.46 -40.71
C ARG A 16 33.03 6.22 -41.96
N SER A 17 32.66 5.21 -42.74
CA SER A 17 32.76 5.20 -44.20
C SER A 17 31.34 5.42 -44.76
N GLY A 18 31.07 5.87 -45.99
CA GLY A 18 31.90 6.01 -47.19
C GLY A 18 31.15 5.37 -48.36
N ALA A 19 30.04 5.95 -48.85
CA ALA A 19 29.93 7.07 -49.80
C ALA A 19 30.27 6.69 -51.26
N LEU A 20 29.30 6.85 -52.19
CA LEU A 20 29.52 6.92 -53.65
C LEU A 20 28.25 7.34 -54.43
N GLY A 21 28.40 8.24 -55.42
CA GLY A 21 27.65 8.23 -56.69
C GLY A 21 26.22 8.87 -56.77
N PRO A 22 25.98 9.86 -57.66
CA PRO A 22 24.65 10.39 -58.01
C PRO A 22 24.15 9.95 -59.41
N GLY A 23 22.91 10.31 -59.76
CA GLY A 23 22.32 10.23 -61.10
C GLY A 23 21.29 11.34 -61.33
N GLU A 24 21.12 11.79 -62.57
CA GLU A 24 20.39 13.03 -62.94
C GLU A 24 19.03 12.81 -63.61
N GLY A 25 18.22 13.89 -63.70
CA GLY A 25 17.07 14.04 -64.61
C GLY A 25 15.70 14.21 -63.92
N GLY A 26 14.81 15.11 -64.37
CA GLY A 26 14.98 16.14 -65.39
C GLY A 26 13.65 16.76 -65.86
N GLY A 27 13.49 18.09 -65.69
CA GLY A 27 12.37 18.90 -66.21
C GLY A 27 11.04 18.84 -65.40
N GLY A 28 10.18 19.88 -65.41
CA GLY A 28 10.40 21.26 -65.87
C GLY A 28 9.14 21.98 -66.38
N VAL A 29 8.84 23.18 -65.80
CA VAL A 29 7.91 24.25 -66.30
C VAL A 29 6.43 23.84 -66.58
N HIS A 30 5.39 24.68 -66.71
CA HIS A 30 5.12 26.14 -66.71
C HIS A 30 3.79 26.41 -65.92
N ALA A 31 3.12 27.57 -66.03
CA ALA A 31 3.38 28.81 -65.28
C ALA A 31 2.30 29.91 -65.56
N LEU A 32 1.93 30.69 -64.53
CA LEU A 32 1.28 32.03 -64.58
C LEU A 32 -0.21 32.16 -65.04
N GLY A 33 -0.85 33.28 -64.64
CA GLY A 33 -2.21 33.74 -65.03
C GLY A 33 -3.23 33.71 -63.88
N ARG A 34 -3.55 34.74 -63.06
CA ARG A 34 -3.85 36.19 -63.25
C ARG A 34 -5.12 36.54 -64.07
N CYS A 35 -6.24 36.81 -63.38
CA CYS A 35 -7.16 37.99 -63.49
C CYS A 35 -8.36 37.81 -62.52
N ARG A 36 -8.90 38.82 -61.81
CA ARG A 36 -9.76 39.97 -62.22
C ARG A 36 -11.15 39.54 -62.75
N GLU A 37 -12.29 40.21 -62.45
CA GLU A 37 -12.52 41.55 -61.85
C GLU A 37 -13.99 41.74 -61.35
N ARG A 38 -14.22 42.68 -60.40
CA ARG A 38 -15.48 43.46 -60.14
C ARG A 38 -16.77 42.65 -59.82
N SER A 39 -17.89 43.17 -59.32
CA SER A 39 -18.36 44.45 -58.71
C SER A 39 -19.62 44.11 -57.87
N GLY A 40 -20.17 44.91 -56.93
CA GLY A 40 -19.91 46.30 -56.57
C GLY A 40 -21.15 47.18 -56.79
N THR A 41 -21.98 47.39 -55.74
CA THR A 41 -23.11 48.34 -55.71
C THR A 41 -23.23 48.98 -54.32
N ALA A 42 -23.81 50.18 -54.22
CA ALA A 42 -23.93 50.94 -52.97
C ALA A 42 -25.23 51.78 -52.93
N GLY A 43 -25.67 52.14 -51.72
CA GLY A 43 -26.81 53.02 -51.43
C GLY A 43 -27.58 52.59 -50.17
N GLY A 44 -28.25 53.47 -49.43
CA GLY A 44 -28.27 54.94 -49.53
C GLY A 44 -29.56 55.58 -49.00
N GLY A 45 -29.57 56.04 -47.73
CA GLY A 45 -30.75 56.65 -47.08
C GLY A 45 -31.85 55.63 -46.67
N GLY A 46 -32.89 56.03 -45.93
CA GLY A 46 -33.11 57.31 -45.24
C GLY A 46 -34.55 57.48 -44.71
N GLY A 47 -34.71 57.85 -43.44
CA GLY A 47 -36.01 58.18 -42.79
C GLY A 47 -36.89 56.97 -42.38
N ALA A 48 -38.05 57.12 -41.74
CA ALA A 48 -38.61 58.20 -40.90
C ALA A 48 -39.99 57.75 -40.31
N SER A 49 -40.60 58.56 -39.43
CA SER A 49 -41.92 58.37 -38.77
C SER A 49 -41.97 57.31 -37.63
N ALA A 50 -42.39 57.54 -36.37
CA ALA A 50 -43.09 58.61 -35.63
C ALA A 50 -44.61 58.45 -35.37
N ARG A 51 -45.07 59.10 -34.28
CA ARG A 51 -46.36 59.02 -33.53
C ARG A 51 -46.43 57.83 -32.55
N ALA A 52 -46.67 57.95 -31.23
CA ALA A 52 -47.49 58.86 -30.39
C ALA A 52 -49.00 58.55 -30.47
N ILE A 53 -49.79 58.57 -29.37
CA ILE A 53 -50.14 59.73 -28.52
C ILE A 53 -50.64 59.31 -27.11
N ALA A 54 -50.37 60.16 -26.10
CA ALA A 54 -51.02 60.32 -24.76
C ALA A 54 -51.03 59.16 -23.72
N GLY A 55 -51.01 59.44 -22.40
CA GLY A 55 -50.73 60.73 -21.73
C GLY A 55 -51.18 60.84 -20.25
N ALA A 56 -50.78 61.95 -19.60
CA ALA A 56 -51.28 62.52 -18.32
C ALA A 56 -51.01 61.76 -17.00
N THR A 57 -50.88 62.37 -15.80
CA THR A 57 -50.51 63.75 -15.36
C THR A 57 -50.20 63.76 -13.85
N GLY A 58 -49.19 64.52 -13.39
CA GLY A 58 -49.04 65.00 -11.99
C GLY A 58 -48.68 63.95 -10.90
N GLY A 59 -48.38 64.32 -9.65
CA GLY A 59 -48.05 65.66 -9.14
C GLY A 59 -48.42 65.93 -7.65
N GLY A 60 -47.44 65.94 -6.74
CA GLY A 60 -47.44 66.82 -5.55
C GLY A 60 -47.94 66.34 -4.16
N ALA A 61 -46.99 65.88 -3.32
CA ALA A 61 -46.81 66.24 -1.89
C ALA A 61 -47.82 65.81 -0.77
N ARG A 62 -47.32 65.93 0.49
CA ARG A 62 -47.94 65.71 1.84
C ARG A 62 -48.05 64.24 2.32
N GLY A 63 -47.76 63.87 3.59
CA GLY A 63 -46.94 64.55 4.61
C GLY A 63 -47.34 64.39 6.12
N ALA A 64 -46.90 63.33 6.81
CA ALA A 64 -46.84 63.17 8.28
C ALA A 64 -45.81 62.04 8.62
N ARG A 65 -44.93 62.06 9.65
CA ARG A 65 -45.05 62.19 11.14
C ARG A 65 -45.97 61.11 11.75
N ARG A 66 -45.61 60.33 12.78
CA ARG A 66 -44.45 60.19 13.71
C ARG A 66 -44.47 58.72 14.26
N THR A 67 -43.43 58.11 14.86
CA THR A 67 -42.88 58.36 16.22
C THR A 67 -41.50 57.67 16.50
N ALA A 68 -40.74 58.23 17.46
CA ALA A 68 -39.64 57.72 18.35
C ALA A 68 -38.57 56.70 17.85
N ARG A 69 -37.23 56.83 18.08
CA ARG A 69 -36.38 57.08 19.30
C ARG A 69 -36.49 55.98 20.38
N THR A 70 -35.44 55.48 21.07
CA THR A 70 -33.97 55.76 21.26
C THR A 70 -33.18 54.42 21.28
N ASP A 71 -31.89 54.27 20.94
CA ASP A 71 -30.59 54.88 21.36
C ASP A 71 -30.02 54.41 22.74
N ARG A 72 -28.75 53.95 22.76
CA ARG A 72 -27.87 53.47 23.89
C ARG A 72 -28.30 52.22 24.69
N GLY A 73 -27.41 51.47 25.37
CA GLY A 73 -25.93 51.48 25.38
C GLY A 73 -25.27 50.94 26.67
N ARG A 74 -24.00 50.51 26.57
CA ARG A 74 -23.00 50.17 27.64
C ARG A 74 -23.15 48.90 28.53
N ALA A 75 -22.19 48.00 28.28
CA ALA A 75 -21.36 47.19 29.19
C ALA A 75 -21.33 47.43 30.73
N GLY A 76 -21.18 46.32 31.47
CA GLY A 76 -20.70 46.21 32.86
C GLY A 76 -21.45 45.13 33.67
N GLY A 77 -20.84 44.33 34.57
CA GLY A 77 -19.41 44.08 34.80
C GLY A 77 -19.08 43.34 36.12
N ARG A 78 -18.30 42.25 36.05
CA ARG A 78 -17.56 41.53 37.14
C ARG A 78 -18.35 40.79 38.25
N ALA A 79 -17.63 39.84 38.87
CA ALA A 79 -17.74 39.35 40.25
C ALA A 79 -18.93 38.42 40.62
N ARG A 80 -18.82 37.45 41.56
CA ARG A 80 -17.67 36.63 42.06
C ARG A 80 -18.23 35.58 43.07
N ARG A 81 -17.59 34.39 43.17
CA ARG A 81 -17.66 33.45 44.33
C ARG A 81 -19.05 32.79 44.60
N ALA A 82 -19.19 31.74 45.41
CA ALA A 82 -18.30 30.59 45.71
C ALA A 82 -19.06 29.48 46.49
N ARG A 83 -18.60 28.22 46.32
CA ARG A 83 -18.56 27.07 47.27
C ARG A 83 -19.80 26.66 48.12
N ALA A 84 -20.06 25.35 48.10
CA ALA A 84 -20.47 24.39 49.16
C ALA A 84 -20.94 24.88 50.56
N GLY A 85 -21.85 24.19 51.28
CA GLY A 85 -22.48 22.87 51.05
C GLY A 85 -22.82 22.18 52.40
N GLY A 86 -23.74 21.19 52.46
CA GLY A 86 -24.17 20.61 53.74
C GLY A 86 -24.97 19.28 53.69
N ARG A 87 -24.94 18.53 54.81
CA ARG A 87 -25.70 17.28 55.13
C ARG A 87 -26.76 17.61 56.24
N PRO A 88 -27.42 16.70 57.01
CA PRO A 88 -27.50 15.21 56.99
C PRO A 88 -28.88 14.53 57.27
N ARG A 89 -28.84 13.18 57.15
CA ARG A 89 -29.70 12.07 57.65
C ARG A 89 -30.68 12.26 58.84
N HIS A 90 -31.80 11.51 58.82
CA HIS A 90 -32.20 10.37 59.72
C HIS A 90 -33.42 9.64 59.04
N ALA A 91 -33.56 8.31 58.93
CA ALA A 91 -33.74 7.19 59.90
C ALA A 91 -35.12 7.19 60.58
N ARG A 92 -35.86 6.07 60.79
CA ARG A 92 -35.57 4.60 60.81
C ARG A 92 -36.65 3.79 59.98
N ASP A 93 -37.10 2.53 60.20
CA ASP A 93 -36.79 1.39 61.13
C ASP A 93 -37.23 -0.03 60.61
N ALA A 94 -36.83 -1.07 61.34
CA ALA A 94 -37.37 -2.43 61.67
C ALA A 94 -38.39 -3.25 60.82
N GLY A 95 -38.36 -4.61 60.81
CA GLY A 95 -37.27 -5.57 61.10
C GLY A 95 -37.58 -6.84 61.93
N THR A 96 -37.29 -8.04 61.39
CA THR A 96 -37.08 -9.37 62.04
C THR A 96 -36.39 -10.33 61.03
N LEU A 97 -35.68 -11.42 61.36
CA LEU A 97 -34.73 -11.76 62.45
C LEU A 97 -33.73 -12.86 61.93
N ARG A 98 -32.65 -13.21 62.66
CA ARG A 98 -31.54 -14.11 62.20
C ARG A 98 -31.42 -15.44 62.98
N ALA A 99 -30.89 -16.51 62.35
CA ALA A 99 -29.92 -17.47 62.95
C ALA A 99 -29.32 -18.50 61.94
N HIS A 100 -28.16 -19.10 62.30
CA HIS A 100 -27.46 -20.29 61.74
C HIS A 100 -27.08 -21.23 62.94
N PRO A 101 -26.31 -22.37 62.88
CA PRO A 101 -25.64 -23.08 61.77
C PRO A 101 -25.91 -24.64 61.66
N PRO A 102 -25.01 -25.65 61.90
CA PRO A 102 -24.65 -26.62 60.83
C PRO A 102 -24.54 -28.15 61.19
N ARG A 103 -24.16 -28.99 60.18
CA ARG A 103 -23.62 -30.42 60.15
C ARG A 103 -24.46 -31.31 59.18
N GLN A 104 -24.00 -32.43 58.56
CA GLN A 104 -22.76 -33.26 58.61
C GLN A 104 -22.59 -34.15 57.33
N GLY A 105 -21.41 -34.75 57.06
CA GLY A 105 -21.14 -35.83 56.05
C GLY A 105 -20.93 -35.37 54.59
N ALA A 106 -19.97 -35.83 53.73
CA ALA A 106 -19.17 -37.06 53.52
C ALA A 106 -19.85 -38.13 52.60
N ALA A 107 -19.21 -38.79 51.60
CA ALA A 107 -17.79 -38.87 51.18
C ALA A 107 -17.58 -39.04 49.63
N ARG A 108 -16.35 -39.37 49.17
CA ARG A 108 -15.90 -39.50 47.74
C ARG A 108 -15.41 -40.96 47.40
N PRO A 109 -14.48 -41.26 46.45
CA PRO A 109 -14.74 -41.55 45.01
C PRO A 109 -14.07 -42.83 44.45
N VAL A 110 -14.42 -43.30 43.24
CA VAL A 110 -13.64 -44.30 42.46
C VAL A 110 -13.54 -43.92 40.96
N ARG A 111 -12.59 -44.54 40.24
CA ARG A 111 -12.05 -44.16 38.92
C ARG A 111 -12.62 -44.96 37.73
N ALA A 112 -12.25 -44.50 36.53
CA ALA A 112 -11.93 -45.26 35.31
C ALA A 112 -13.08 -45.79 34.40
N ALA A 113 -13.23 -45.17 33.23
CA ALA A 113 -13.81 -45.78 32.02
C ALA A 113 -13.38 -45.04 30.73
N ARG A 114 -12.29 -45.48 30.07
CA ARG A 114 -12.01 -45.35 28.61
C ARG A 114 -10.61 -45.90 28.24
N ARG A 115 -10.48 -47.23 28.19
CA ARG A 115 -9.45 -47.92 27.42
C ARG A 115 -9.99 -49.29 27.00
N CYS A 116 -9.51 -49.79 25.85
CA CYS A 116 -9.82 -51.11 25.29
C CYS A 116 -11.31 -51.41 25.02
N LEU A 117 -11.72 -51.22 23.77
CA LEU A 117 -12.51 -52.25 23.09
C LEU A 117 -11.80 -52.58 21.76
N ARG A 118 -11.31 -53.80 21.63
CA ARG A 118 -10.71 -54.35 20.40
C ARG A 118 -11.05 -55.83 20.35
N THR A 119 -11.33 -56.34 19.15
CA THR A 119 -11.49 -57.77 18.84
C THR A 119 -12.83 -58.41 19.26
N LEU A 120 -13.79 -58.42 18.32
CA LEU A 120 -14.39 -59.67 17.82
C LEU A 120 -14.24 -59.62 16.28
N LEU A 121 -13.37 -60.44 15.70
CA LEU A 121 -13.68 -61.69 14.94
C LEU A 121 -14.39 -61.41 13.59
N HIS A 122 -13.69 -61.48 12.44
CA HIS A 122 -13.56 -62.65 11.52
C HIS A 122 -14.68 -62.64 10.42
N CYS A 123 -14.47 -62.99 9.14
CA CYS A 123 -13.35 -63.60 8.38
C CYS A 123 -13.38 -63.19 6.88
N GLY A 124 -12.24 -63.31 6.17
CA GLY A 124 -12.14 -63.33 4.68
C GLY A 124 -12.27 -61.95 3.96
N SER A 125 -11.65 -61.71 2.80
CA SER A 125 -10.80 -62.55 1.93
C SER A 125 -9.82 -61.71 1.09
N ASP A 126 -8.62 -62.26 0.82
CA ASP A 126 -7.57 -61.69 -0.07
C ASP A 126 -7.95 -61.84 -1.57
N PRO A 127 -7.39 -61.05 -2.52
CA PRO A 127 -5.98 -61.25 -2.92
C PRO A 127 -5.15 -60.02 -3.40
N THR A 128 -3.83 -60.15 -3.22
CA THR A 128 -2.70 -59.56 -3.99
C THR A 128 -2.42 -58.05 -3.93
N PRO A 129 -1.27 -57.62 -3.36
CA PRO A 129 -0.67 -56.30 -3.56
C PRO A 129 0.50 -56.30 -4.57
N TYR A 130 0.56 -55.29 -5.44
CA TYR A 130 1.77 -54.97 -6.22
C TYR A 130 2.83 -54.24 -5.34
N PRO A 131 4.14 -54.39 -5.61
CA PRO A 131 5.18 -53.95 -4.69
C PRO A 131 5.52 -52.45 -4.74
N HIS A 132 5.56 -51.79 -3.59
CA HIS A 132 6.04 -50.40 -3.45
C HIS A 132 7.57 -50.28 -3.68
N SER A 133 7.97 -49.45 -4.64
CA SER A 133 9.38 -49.14 -4.96
C SER A 133 9.91 -47.83 -4.32
N ALA A 134 9.22 -47.28 -3.31
CA ALA A 134 9.50 -45.95 -2.73
C ALA A 134 10.34 -45.95 -1.42
N ARG A 135 11.20 -46.95 -1.18
CA ARG A 135 12.05 -47.03 0.04
C ARG A 135 13.46 -47.58 -0.20
N ARG A 136 14.27 -46.94 -1.05
CA ARG A 136 15.69 -47.34 -1.23
C ARG A 136 16.70 -46.23 -1.62
N LEU A 137 16.57 -45.01 -1.10
CA LEU A 137 17.55 -43.94 -1.37
C LEU A 137 17.91 -42.99 -0.19
N HIS A 138 17.72 -43.40 1.07
CA HIS A 138 18.21 -42.68 2.25
C HIS A 138 18.96 -43.57 3.26
N ARG A 139 20.10 -44.13 2.82
CA ARG A 139 21.14 -44.70 3.71
C ARG A 139 22.55 -44.35 3.20
N GLY A 140 22.86 -43.06 3.15
CA GLY A 140 24.16 -42.53 2.69
C GLY A 140 24.67 -41.29 3.42
N LEU A 141 23.95 -40.78 4.44
CA LEU A 141 24.30 -39.56 5.18
C LEU A 141 24.27 -39.80 6.70
N ARG A 142 25.26 -40.54 7.20
CA ARG A 142 25.59 -40.64 8.63
C ARG A 142 27.10 -40.50 8.78
N GLY A 143 27.58 -39.26 8.93
CA GLY A 143 29.01 -38.97 9.01
C GLY A 143 29.35 -37.47 9.01
N LEU A 144 28.56 -36.65 8.31
CA LEU A 144 28.65 -35.19 8.44
C LEU A 144 28.20 -34.79 9.85
N ARG A 145 29.03 -33.98 10.53
CA ARG A 145 28.58 -33.21 11.70
C ARG A 145 27.45 -32.31 11.22
N ARG A 146 26.31 -32.27 11.93
CA ARG A 146 25.38 -31.16 11.78
C ARG A 146 26.15 -29.89 12.13
N ALA A 147 26.35 -29.00 11.17
CA ALA A 147 26.77 -27.64 11.47
C ALA A 147 25.67 -27.01 12.34
N ALA A 148 26.05 -26.33 13.41
CA ALA A 148 25.10 -25.54 14.18
C ALA A 148 24.74 -24.31 13.35
N VAL A 149 23.63 -24.39 12.59
CA VAL A 149 22.91 -23.20 12.13
C VAL A 149 22.65 -22.37 13.38
N ARG A 150 23.18 -21.13 13.42
CA ARG A 150 23.40 -20.39 14.68
C ARG A 150 22.11 -20.28 15.49
N GLU A 151 22.08 -20.90 16.67
CA GLU A 151 21.01 -20.73 17.64
C GLU A 151 21.08 -19.32 18.24
N GLY A 152 20.15 -18.45 17.85
CA GLY A 152 19.99 -17.09 18.40
C GLY A 152 19.84 -16.01 17.33
N MET A 153 19.50 -14.79 17.77
CA MET A 153 19.35 -13.63 16.89
C MET A 153 20.68 -13.21 16.27
N ILE A 154 20.71 -13.01 14.94
CA ILE A 154 21.86 -12.39 14.27
C ILE A 154 21.85 -10.88 14.59
N PRO A 155 22.96 -10.28 15.08
CA PRO A 155 23.05 -8.83 15.26
C PRO A 155 22.81 -8.10 13.94
N ALA A 156 21.83 -7.20 13.91
CA ALA A 156 21.56 -6.38 12.74
C ALA A 156 22.58 -5.23 12.64
N ARG A 157 23.20 -5.04 11.47
CA ARG A 157 24.13 -3.93 11.23
C ARG A 157 23.33 -2.63 11.15
N TRP A 158 23.72 -1.62 11.91
CA TRP A 158 23.09 -0.29 11.83
C TRP A 158 23.46 0.40 10.52
N ALA A 159 22.46 0.59 9.66
CA ALA A 159 22.52 1.48 8.51
C ALA A 159 22.05 2.87 8.96
N MET A 160 23.00 3.70 9.42
CA MET A 160 22.71 5.09 9.77
C MET A 160 22.22 5.84 8.53
N ALA A 161 21.11 6.56 8.66
CA ALA A 161 20.69 7.52 7.65
C ALA A 161 21.66 8.72 7.61
N GLU A 162 21.67 9.45 6.50
CA GLU A 162 22.45 10.68 6.34
C GLU A 162 22.12 11.68 7.45
N GLN A 163 23.15 12.19 8.13
CA GLN A 163 22.94 13.06 9.28
C GLN A 163 22.52 14.46 8.82
N PRO A 164 21.41 15.02 9.34
CA PRO A 164 20.91 16.31 8.91
C PRO A 164 21.86 17.44 9.33
N ASP A 165 21.96 18.47 8.49
CA ASP A 165 22.75 19.67 8.81
C ASP A 165 22.27 20.29 10.15
N PRO A 166 23.15 20.46 11.15
CA PRO A 166 22.76 21.00 12.45
C PRO A 166 22.25 22.44 12.38
N GLY A 167 22.82 23.29 11.52
CA GLY A 167 22.40 24.68 11.36
C GLY A 167 21.02 24.82 10.74
N LEU A 168 20.70 24.01 9.72
CA LEU A 168 19.34 23.88 9.17
C LEU A 168 18.38 23.36 10.24
N THR A 169 18.80 22.36 11.01
CA THR A 169 18.01 21.71 12.06
C THR A 169 17.63 22.68 13.18
N THR A 170 18.59 23.34 13.82
CA THR A 170 18.34 24.33 14.88
C THR A 170 17.50 25.51 14.36
N ARG A 171 17.75 25.97 13.11
CA ARG A 171 16.97 27.05 12.49
C ARG A 171 15.52 26.64 12.25
N LEU A 172 15.27 25.45 11.70
CA LEU A 172 13.92 24.95 11.44
C LEU A 172 13.15 24.68 12.75
N ALA A 173 13.82 24.12 13.76
CA ALA A 173 13.27 23.94 15.12
C ALA A 173 12.81 25.27 15.72
N GLY A 174 13.67 26.31 15.65
CA GLY A 174 13.37 27.65 16.12
C GLY A 174 12.23 28.33 15.35
N GLN A 175 12.21 28.22 14.01
CA GLN A 175 11.22 28.86 13.13
C GLN A 175 9.82 28.23 13.20
N LEU A 176 9.73 26.91 13.41
CA LEU A 176 8.44 26.19 13.53
C LEU A 176 8.01 25.92 14.98
N HIS A 177 8.85 26.26 15.95
CA HIS A 177 8.67 25.97 17.38
C HIS A 177 8.44 24.47 17.65
N ILE A 178 9.25 23.61 17.02
CA ILE A 178 9.19 22.14 17.15
C ILE A 178 10.45 21.59 17.84
N PRO A 179 10.38 20.42 18.51
CA PRO A 179 11.55 19.76 19.08
C PRO A 179 12.62 19.47 18.03
N GLU A 180 13.88 19.59 18.43
CA GLU A 180 15.03 19.40 17.56
C GLU A 180 15.08 18.03 16.86
N PRO A 181 14.74 16.88 17.50
CA PRO A 181 14.67 15.59 16.81
C PRO A 181 13.61 15.54 15.69
N LEU A 182 12.53 16.33 15.78
CA LEU A 182 11.53 16.42 14.71
C LEU A 182 12.02 17.32 13.56
N ALA A 183 12.72 18.42 13.87
CA ALA A 183 13.37 19.26 12.86
C ALA A 183 14.47 18.48 12.11
N ALA A 184 15.28 17.70 12.83
CA ALA A 184 16.32 16.84 12.28
C ALA A 184 15.76 15.83 11.28
N LEU A 185 14.66 15.13 11.65
CA LEU A 185 13.96 14.21 10.74
C LEU A 185 13.41 14.91 9.49
N LEU A 186 12.95 16.16 9.60
CA LEU A 186 12.46 16.92 8.45
C LEU A 186 13.60 17.35 7.53
N VAL A 187 14.72 17.86 8.07
CA VAL A 187 15.93 18.20 7.29
C VAL A 187 16.50 16.98 6.58
N GLN A 188 16.60 15.83 7.25
CA GLN A 188 17.05 14.55 6.68
C GLN A 188 16.16 14.07 5.51
N ARG A 189 14.90 14.54 5.45
CA ARG A 189 13.93 14.22 4.38
C ARG A 189 13.89 15.29 3.27
N GLY A 190 14.86 16.21 3.25
CA GLY A 190 14.92 17.34 2.32
C GLY A 190 13.95 18.49 2.67
N LEU A 191 13.17 18.38 3.75
CA LEU A 191 12.12 19.33 4.14
C LEU A 191 12.69 20.49 4.97
N ALA A 192 13.85 21.04 4.60
CA ALA A 192 14.57 22.06 5.37
C ALA A 192 13.96 23.49 5.27
N ALA A 193 13.01 23.70 4.35
CA ALA A 193 12.31 24.98 4.19
C ALA A 193 11.03 25.02 5.08
N PRO A 194 10.80 26.07 5.89
CA PRO A 194 9.70 26.10 6.86
C PRO A 194 8.30 25.84 6.28
N ASP A 195 7.95 26.44 5.14
CA ASP A 195 6.63 26.24 4.54
C ASP A 195 6.46 24.85 3.91
N VAL A 196 7.54 24.25 3.41
CA VAL A 196 7.54 22.86 2.89
C VAL A 196 7.38 21.86 4.04
N ALA A 197 8.13 22.03 5.12
CA ALA A 197 7.97 21.24 6.36
C ALA A 197 6.56 21.39 6.95
N LYS A 198 6.04 22.61 7.01
CA LYS A 198 4.69 22.91 7.52
C LYS A 198 3.59 22.26 6.67
N ALA A 199 3.69 22.31 5.34
CA ALA A 199 2.78 21.63 4.42
C ALA A 199 2.88 20.10 4.54
N PHE A 200 4.10 19.55 4.67
CA PHE A 200 4.30 18.12 4.88
C PHE A 200 3.68 17.63 6.21
N LEU A 201 3.85 18.39 7.29
CA LEU A 201 3.24 18.09 8.59
C LEU A 201 1.71 18.32 8.60
N ARG A 202 1.17 19.14 7.68
CA ARG A 202 -0.26 19.49 7.59
C ARG A 202 -0.77 19.36 6.15
N PRO A 203 -1.05 18.14 5.67
CA PRO A 203 -1.56 17.93 4.31
C PRO A 203 -2.95 18.57 4.11
N GLU A 204 -3.02 19.53 3.19
CA GLU A 204 -4.19 20.35 2.84
C GLU A 204 -4.75 19.86 1.48
N LEU A 205 -6.08 19.72 1.33
CA LEU A 205 -6.71 19.20 0.10
C LEU A 205 -6.61 20.21 -1.06
N GLU A 206 -6.49 21.48 -0.71
CA GLU A 206 -6.28 22.64 -1.57
C GLU A 206 -4.90 22.64 -2.27
N ARG A 207 -4.06 21.62 -2.02
CA ARG A 207 -2.74 21.41 -2.63
C ARG A 207 -2.69 20.24 -3.61
N LEU A 208 -3.82 19.59 -3.90
CA LEU A 208 -3.90 18.59 -4.98
C LEU A 208 -3.76 19.32 -6.33
N SER A 209 -2.96 18.78 -7.26
CA SER A 209 -2.71 19.43 -8.56
C SER A 209 -3.96 19.39 -9.46
N ASP A 210 -4.06 20.31 -10.41
CA ASP A 210 -5.17 20.30 -11.38
C ASP A 210 -5.05 19.08 -12.31
N PRO A 211 -6.02 18.13 -12.30
CA PRO A 211 -5.98 16.98 -13.21
C PRO A 211 -6.04 17.40 -14.69
N LEU A 212 -6.65 18.54 -15.03
CA LEU A 212 -6.78 18.99 -16.43
C LEU A 212 -5.45 19.40 -17.07
N ALA A 213 -4.37 19.53 -16.27
CA ALA A 213 -3.01 19.70 -16.79
C ALA A 213 -2.46 18.42 -17.43
N TRP A 214 -3.00 17.23 -17.11
CA TRP A 214 -2.50 15.95 -17.61
C TRP A 214 -2.81 15.77 -19.10
N VAL A 215 -1.92 15.09 -19.82
CA VAL A 215 -2.16 14.70 -21.22
C VAL A 215 -3.37 13.77 -21.30
N ASP A 216 -4.18 13.96 -22.34
CA ASP A 216 -5.47 13.33 -22.61
C ASP A 216 -6.57 13.49 -21.54
N MET A 217 -6.32 14.05 -20.34
CA MET A 217 -7.36 14.20 -19.31
C MET A 217 -8.58 15.02 -19.78
N PRO A 218 -8.44 16.15 -20.51
CA PRO A 218 -9.59 16.86 -21.07
C PRO A 218 -10.38 16.01 -22.09
N VAL A 219 -9.69 15.14 -22.83
CA VAL A 219 -10.30 14.23 -23.82
C VAL A 219 -11.07 13.12 -23.10
N ALA A 220 -10.44 12.46 -22.13
CA ALA A 220 -11.07 11.44 -21.30
C ALA A 220 -12.30 11.97 -20.55
N ALA A 221 -12.19 13.15 -19.92
CA ALA A 221 -13.29 13.77 -19.20
C ALA A 221 -14.49 14.06 -20.12
N GLU A 222 -14.28 14.58 -21.34
CA GLU A 222 -15.37 14.81 -22.30
C GLU A 222 -15.93 13.49 -22.90
N LEU A 223 -15.09 12.49 -23.19
CA LEU A 223 -15.54 11.17 -23.64
C LEU A 223 -16.48 10.52 -22.61
N VAL A 224 -16.10 10.55 -21.33
CA VAL A 224 -16.91 10.03 -20.22
C VAL A 224 -18.16 10.90 -20.01
N ALA A 225 -18.02 12.23 -19.99
CA ALA A 225 -19.16 13.13 -19.80
C ALA A 225 -20.19 13.00 -20.94
N ARG A 226 -19.73 12.80 -22.18
CA ARG A 226 -20.59 12.46 -23.32
C ARG A 226 -21.32 11.15 -23.09
N ALA A 227 -20.62 10.07 -22.73
CA ALA A 227 -21.23 8.76 -22.47
C ALA A 227 -22.28 8.80 -21.35
N VAL A 228 -22.03 9.55 -20.27
CA VAL A 228 -23.02 9.83 -19.21
C VAL A 228 -24.24 10.57 -19.78
N ARG A 229 -24.04 11.67 -20.51
CA ARG A 229 -25.12 12.47 -21.11
C ARG A 229 -25.98 11.68 -22.11
N THR A 230 -25.39 10.77 -22.88
CA THR A 230 -26.10 9.89 -23.83
C THR A 230 -26.62 8.59 -23.20
N ARG A 231 -26.32 8.32 -21.92
CA ARG A 231 -26.54 7.04 -21.23
C ARG A 231 -25.93 5.83 -21.94
N THR A 232 -24.88 6.04 -22.73
CA THR A 232 -24.09 4.97 -23.35
C THR A 232 -23.52 4.08 -22.26
N PRO A 233 -23.67 2.74 -22.31
CA PRO A 233 -23.13 1.86 -21.29
C PRO A 233 -21.59 1.96 -21.24
N ILE A 234 -21.06 2.00 -20.03
CA ILE A 234 -19.63 2.10 -19.72
C ILE A 234 -19.21 0.83 -19.00
N LEU A 235 -18.18 0.14 -19.49
CA LEU A 235 -17.47 -0.86 -18.72
C LEU A 235 -16.34 -0.19 -17.93
N VAL A 236 -16.28 -0.43 -16.63
CA VAL A 236 -15.16 -0.06 -15.76
C VAL A 236 -14.40 -1.34 -15.41
N HIS A 237 -13.16 -1.47 -15.91
CA HIS A 237 -12.37 -2.70 -15.85
C HIS A 237 -11.18 -2.54 -14.91
N GLY A 238 -11.30 -3.03 -13.67
CA GLY A 238 -10.19 -3.07 -12.70
C GLY A 238 -9.30 -4.29 -12.87
N ASP A 239 -8.10 -4.28 -12.29
CA ASP A 239 -7.34 -5.52 -12.01
C ASP A 239 -7.87 -6.28 -10.76
N TYR A 240 -7.40 -7.52 -10.55
CA TYR A 240 -7.82 -8.42 -9.45
C TYR A 240 -7.37 -7.99 -8.05
N ASP A 241 -6.47 -7.01 -7.95
CA ASP A 241 -5.82 -6.51 -6.75
C ASP A 241 -6.69 -5.47 -6.00
N VAL A 242 -6.28 -5.02 -4.81
CA VAL A 242 -7.00 -4.00 -4.03
C VAL A 242 -7.07 -2.67 -4.77
N ASP A 243 -6.03 -2.27 -5.49
CA ASP A 243 -6.02 -0.98 -6.18
C ASP A 243 -7.00 -0.98 -7.36
N GLY A 244 -6.81 -1.88 -8.34
CA GLY A 244 -7.77 -2.12 -9.41
C GLY A 244 -9.23 -2.31 -8.96
N GLN A 245 -9.48 -3.07 -7.89
CA GLN A 245 -10.82 -3.20 -7.31
C GLN A 245 -11.36 -1.87 -6.74
N CYS A 246 -10.55 -1.09 -6.01
CA CYS A 246 -10.96 0.19 -5.44
C CYS A 246 -11.15 1.26 -6.51
N ALA A 247 -10.27 1.31 -7.53
CA ALA A 247 -10.36 2.20 -8.67
C ALA A 247 -11.64 1.94 -9.48
N ALA A 248 -11.93 0.67 -9.78
CA ALA A 248 -13.13 0.28 -10.49
C ALA A 248 -14.41 0.53 -9.65
N ALA A 249 -14.37 0.30 -8.34
CA ALA A 249 -15.48 0.62 -7.45
C ALA A 249 -15.74 2.13 -7.37
N LEU A 250 -14.70 2.94 -7.21
CA LEU A 250 -14.76 4.41 -7.17
C LEU A 250 -15.39 4.96 -8.45
N LEU A 251 -14.84 4.64 -9.63
CA LEU A 251 -15.37 5.14 -10.89
C LEU A 251 -16.79 4.64 -11.17
N THR A 252 -17.10 3.37 -10.87
CA THR A 252 -18.46 2.85 -11.03
C THR A 252 -19.48 3.60 -10.15
N ARG A 253 -19.12 3.92 -8.90
CA ARG A 253 -19.97 4.69 -7.99
C ARG A 253 -20.11 6.15 -8.40
N VAL A 254 -19.03 6.80 -8.80
CA VAL A 254 -19.04 8.19 -9.33
C VAL A 254 -19.90 8.28 -10.59
N LEU A 255 -19.74 7.36 -11.55
CA LEU A 255 -20.52 7.36 -12.80
C LEU A 255 -22.01 7.11 -12.55
N ARG A 256 -22.36 6.22 -11.62
CA ARG A 256 -23.77 5.96 -11.24
C ARG A 256 -24.41 7.13 -10.51
N SER A 257 -23.69 7.81 -9.60
CA SER A 257 -24.24 8.94 -8.85
C SER A 257 -24.54 10.17 -9.72
N VAL A 258 -23.83 10.33 -10.85
CA VAL A 258 -24.13 11.35 -11.88
C VAL A 258 -25.08 10.85 -12.99
N GLY A 259 -25.70 9.68 -12.83
CA GLY A 259 -26.75 9.15 -13.72
C GLY A 259 -26.28 8.36 -14.94
N GLY A 260 -25.00 7.94 -14.97
CA GLY A 260 -24.42 7.12 -16.03
C GLY A 260 -24.59 5.61 -15.84
N THR A 261 -24.64 4.89 -16.96
CA THR A 261 -24.84 3.43 -17.02
C THR A 261 -23.52 2.66 -16.88
N ALA A 262 -22.96 2.59 -15.66
CA ALA A 262 -21.67 1.94 -15.41
C ALA A 262 -21.77 0.49 -14.90
N HIS A 263 -21.01 -0.41 -15.54
CA HIS A 263 -20.83 -1.81 -15.16
C HIS A 263 -19.38 -2.05 -14.73
N ALA A 264 -19.17 -2.57 -13.52
CA ALA A 264 -17.83 -2.93 -13.05
C ALA A 264 -17.46 -4.37 -13.45
N PHE A 265 -16.19 -4.60 -13.75
CA PHE A 265 -15.61 -5.91 -14.00
C PHE A 265 -14.17 -5.97 -13.52
N VAL A 266 -13.74 -7.17 -13.11
CA VAL A 266 -12.37 -7.51 -12.69
C VAL A 266 -12.08 -8.93 -13.22
N PRO A 267 -10.89 -9.20 -13.81
CA PRO A 267 -10.52 -10.50 -14.35
C PRO A 267 -10.11 -11.50 -13.25
N HIS A 268 -10.22 -12.80 -13.53
CA HIS A 268 -9.75 -13.85 -12.61
C HIS A 268 -8.28 -14.21 -12.90
N ARG A 269 -7.36 -13.76 -12.03
CA ARG A 269 -5.89 -13.89 -12.13
C ARG A 269 -5.35 -15.18 -12.75
N LEU A 270 -5.87 -16.34 -12.35
CA LEU A 270 -5.36 -17.66 -12.79
C LEU A 270 -6.01 -18.20 -14.06
N ARG A 271 -7.08 -17.55 -14.56
CA ARG A 271 -7.92 -18.00 -15.69
C ARG A 271 -7.80 -17.04 -16.87
N ASP A 272 -7.98 -15.75 -16.60
CA ASP A 272 -8.05 -14.69 -17.61
C ASP A 272 -6.70 -13.99 -17.80
N GLY A 273 -5.83 -14.06 -16.78
CA GLY A 273 -4.51 -13.42 -16.75
C GLY A 273 -4.47 -12.19 -15.84
N TYR A 274 -3.60 -11.26 -16.19
CA TYR A 274 -3.48 -9.89 -15.67
C TYR A 274 -3.66 -8.93 -16.85
N ASP A 275 -3.88 -7.64 -16.57
CA ASP A 275 -4.10 -6.58 -17.57
C ASP A 275 -5.46 -6.68 -18.31
N PHE A 276 -5.80 -5.65 -19.10
CA PHE A 276 -6.99 -5.64 -19.95
C PHE A 276 -6.84 -6.66 -21.10
N GLY A 277 -7.78 -7.61 -21.18
CA GLY A 277 -7.67 -8.75 -22.10
C GLY A 277 -9.01 -9.26 -22.64
N PRO A 278 -9.02 -10.44 -23.30
CA PRO A 278 -10.20 -10.99 -23.98
C PRO A 278 -11.44 -11.12 -23.08
N ALA A 279 -11.27 -11.43 -21.79
CA ALA A 279 -12.37 -11.47 -20.82
C ALA A 279 -13.03 -10.10 -20.61
N GLY A 280 -12.23 -9.03 -20.56
CA GLY A 280 -12.70 -7.65 -20.47
C GLY A 280 -13.43 -7.19 -21.72
N LEU A 281 -12.91 -7.52 -22.91
CA LEU A 281 -13.58 -7.23 -24.19
C LEU A 281 -14.90 -8.00 -24.34
N ALA A 282 -14.92 -9.29 -24.01
CA ALA A 282 -16.14 -10.09 -24.00
C ALA A 282 -17.18 -9.55 -22.99
N MET A 283 -16.73 -9.03 -21.84
CA MET A 283 -17.60 -8.36 -20.87
C MET A 283 -18.18 -7.05 -21.42
N ALA A 284 -17.35 -6.22 -22.09
CA ALA A 284 -17.78 -4.98 -22.72
C ALA A 284 -18.87 -5.24 -23.77
N GLN A 285 -18.67 -6.24 -24.63
CA GLN A 285 -19.65 -6.70 -25.61
C GLN A 285 -20.93 -7.21 -24.95
N ARG A 286 -20.82 -8.01 -23.87
CA ARG A 286 -21.98 -8.56 -23.12
C ARG A 286 -22.87 -7.47 -22.51
N VAL A 287 -22.32 -6.32 -22.11
CA VAL A 287 -23.09 -5.19 -21.55
C VAL A 287 -23.39 -4.09 -22.59
N SER A 288 -23.10 -4.34 -23.87
CA SER A 288 -23.21 -3.36 -24.97
C SER A 288 -22.51 -2.03 -24.66
N ALA A 289 -21.31 -2.10 -24.09
CA ALA A 289 -20.50 -0.93 -23.76
C ALA A 289 -20.07 -0.18 -25.02
N GLY A 290 -20.37 1.12 -25.07
CA GLY A 290 -19.79 2.03 -26.06
C GLY A 290 -18.47 2.68 -25.59
N LEU A 291 -18.15 2.54 -24.31
CA LEU A 291 -16.93 3.03 -23.69
C LEU A 291 -16.39 2.00 -22.68
N ILE A 292 -15.09 1.74 -22.73
CA ILE A 292 -14.33 1.02 -21.69
C ILE A 292 -13.44 2.05 -20.99
N ILE A 293 -13.39 1.99 -19.66
CA ILE A 293 -12.40 2.65 -18.82
C ILE A 293 -11.64 1.55 -18.10
N THR A 294 -10.35 1.34 -18.39
CA THR A 294 -9.52 0.45 -17.59
C THR A 294 -9.06 1.18 -16.32
N CYS A 295 -8.77 0.44 -15.26
CA CYS A 295 -8.40 0.96 -13.96
C CYS A 295 -7.30 0.08 -13.39
N ASP A 296 -6.14 0.67 -13.08
CA ASP A 296 -4.95 -0.07 -12.60
C ASP A 296 -4.44 -1.12 -13.61
N CYS A 297 -4.75 -0.91 -14.89
CA CYS A 297 -4.31 -1.74 -16.01
C CYS A 297 -4.55 -1.00 -17.34
N GLY A 298 -4.02 -1.56 -18.42
CA GLY A 298 -4.24 -1.11 -19.80
C GLY A 298 -3.00 -0.54 -20.49
N ILE A 299 -1.97 -0.09 -19.76
CA ILE A 299 -0.80 0.59 -20.37
C ILE A 299 0.06 -0.34 -21.23
N THR A 300 0.03 -1.64 -20.96
CA THR A 300 0.68 -2.69 -21.78
C THR A 300 -0.29 -3.45 -22.70
N ALA A 301 -1.60 -3.20 -22.60
CA ALA A 301 -2.66 -3.97 -23.26
C ALA A 301 -2.87 -3.65 -24.75
N VAL A 302 -1.80 -3.33 -25.49
CA VAL A 302 -1.85 -2.75 -26.85
C VAL A 302 -2.80 -3.50 -27.80
N ASP A 303 -2.66 -4.83 -27.89
CA ASP A 303 -3.49 -5.66 -28.77
C ASP A 303 -4.96 -5.77 -28.31
N ALA A 304 -5.21 -5.82 -27.01
CA ALA A 304 -6.57 -5.88 -26.46
C ALA A 304 -7.30 -4.54 -26.67
N VAL A 305 -6.61 -3.41 -26.46
CA VAL A 305 -7.14 -2.08 -26.78
C VAL A 305 -7.39 -1.95 -28.29
N ARG A 306 -6.44 -2.39 -29.14
CA ARG A 306 -6.61 -2.42 -30.61
C ARG A 306 -7.84 -3.23 -31.03
N ALA A 307 -8.07 -4.39 -30.41
CA ALA A 307 -9.25 -5.22 -30.64
C ALA A 307 -10.56 -4.56 -30.17
N ALA A 308 -10.55 -3.86 -29.03
CA ALA A 308 -11.70 -3.11 -28.54
C ALA A 308 -12.07 -1.92 -29.45
N ARG A 309 -11.08 -1.16 -29.93
CA ARG A 309 -11.31 -0.10 -30.93
C ARG A 309 -11.83 -0.67 -32.26
N ALA A 310 -11.30 -1.80 -32.71
CA ALA A 310 -11.78 -2.49 -33.91
C ALA A 310 -13.23 -3.02 -33.78
N ALA A 311 -13.68 -3.33 -32.55
CA ALA A 311 -15.07 -3.65 -32.23
C ALA A 311 -15.99 -2.41 -32.14
N GLY A 312 -15.49 -1.19 -32.43
CA GLY A 312 -16.25 0.05 -32.40
C GLY A 312 -16.45 0.66 -31.01
N ILE A 313 -15.72 0.17 -30.00
CA ILE A 313 -15.83 0.60 -28.61
C ILE A 313 -14.75 1.67 -28.33
N GLU A 314 -15.12 2.79 -27.68
CA GLU A 314 -14.15 3.78 -27.19
C GLU A 314 -13.38 3.22 -25.98
N VAL A 315 -12.10 3.55 -25.84
CA VAL A 315 -11.28 3.05 -24.72
C VAL A 315 -10.54 4.21 -24.07
N ILE A 316 -10.63 4.31 -22.76
CA ILE A 316 -9.78 5.17 -21.93
C ILE A 316 -8.94 4.24 -21.06
N VAL A 317 -7.62 4.36 -21.15
CA VAL A 317 -6.72 3.68 -20.21
C VAL A 317 -6.55 4.56 -18.98
N THR A 318 -6.71 4.01 -17.77
CA THR A 318 -6.30 4.68 -16.53
C THR A 318 -5.42 3.74 -15.72
N ASP A 319 -4.13 4.10 -15.61
CA ASP A 319 -3.06 3.21 -15.17
C ASP A 319 -1.94 4.05 -14.52
N HIS A 320 -1.00 3.39 -13.87
CA HIS A 320 0.18 3.98 -13.25
C HIS A 320 1.44 3.12 -13.39
N HIS A 321 1.37 1.96 -14.07
CA HIS A 321 2.52 1.09 -14.32
C HIS A 321 3.57 1.77 -15.23
N LEU A 322 4.68 1.11 -15.54
CA LEU A 322 5.65 1.66 -16.48
C LEU A 322 5.15 1.45 -17.93
N PRO A 323 5.00 2.51 -18.75
CA PRO A 323 4.62 2.35 -20.15
C PRO A 323 5.64 1.55 -20.96
N GLY A 324 5.16 0.79 -21.93
CA GLY A 324 6.00 0.07 -22.89
C GLY A 324 6.60 0.97 -23.98
N ASP A 325 7.30 0.35 -24.94
CA ASP A 325 7.92 1.05 -26.08
C ASP A 325 6.90 1.76 -26.99
N GLU A 326 5.66 1.24 -27.06
CA GLU A 326 4.50 1.91 -27.67
C GLU A 326 3.35 2.05 -26.66
N LEU A 327 2.61 3.15 -26.75
CA LEU A 327 1.36 3.34 -25.99
C LEU A 327 0.20 2.58 -26.67
N PRO A 328 -0.77 2.07 -25.90
CA PRO A 328 -1.94 1.41 -26.45
C PRO A 328 -2.76 2.42 -27.31
N PRO A 329 -3.38 1.99 -28.42
CA PRO A 329 -4.13 2.86 -29.33
C PRO A 329 -5.53 3.24 -28.78
N ALA A 330 -5.58 3.70 -27.53
CA ALA A 330 -6.79 4.12 -26.84
C ALA A 330 -7.28 5.48 -27.36
N SER A 331 -8.51 5.84 -26.99
CA SER A 331 -9.07 7.19 -27.23
C SER A 331 -8.49 8.24 -26.26
N ALA A 332 -7.92 7.80 -25.13
CA ALA A 332 -7.12 8.57 -24.18
C ALA A 332 -6.28 7.62 -23.30
N VAL A 333 -5.08 8.02 -22.89
CA VAL A 333 -4.25 7.23 -21.95
C VAL A 333 -3.85 8.10 -20.75
N LEU A 334 -4.54 7.90 -19.63
CA LEU A 334 -4.29 8.61 -18.38
C LEU A 334 -3.32 7.82 -17.51
N ASP A 335 -2.07 8.28 -17.52
CA ASP A 335 -0.98 7.69 -16.76
C ASP A 335 -0.03 8.82 -16.33
N PRO A 336 0.35 8.94 -15.04
CA PRO A 336 1.25 9.99 -14.58
C PRO A 336 2.71 9.76 -15.02
N ARG A 337 3.13 8.51 -15.21
CA ARG A 337 4.49 8.06 -15.60
C ARG A 337 4.73 8.11 -17.12
N ARG A 338 3.70 8.35 -17.94
CA ARG A 338 3.85 8.78 -19.34
C ARG A 338 4.89 9.89 -19.46
N ARG A 339 5.86 9.70 -20.37
CA ARG A 339 7.00 10.62 -20.59
C ARG A 339 6.60 12.04 -20.97
N ASP A 340 5.44 12.21 -21.61
CA ASP A 340 4.86 13.47 -22.03
C ASP A 340 3.86 14.07 -21.01
N CYS A 341 3.48 13.31 -19.98
CA CYS A 341 2.53 13.77 -18.97
C CYS A 341 3.19 14.73 -17.97
N PRO A 342 2.68 15.96 -17.78
CA PRO A 342 3.25 16.95 -16.87
C PRO A 342 2.82 16.78 -15.40
N SER A 343 2.17 15.66 -15.02
CA SER A 343 1.74 15.42 -13.62
C SER A 343 2.88 15.64 -12.63
N GLU A 344 2.62 16.44 -11.59
CA GLU A 344 3.57 16.78 -10.52
C GLU A 344 3.90 15.56 -9.65
N ASP A 345 2.90 14.71 -9.39
CA ASP A 345 3.08 13.41 -8.73
C ASP A 345 3.19 12.29 -9.79
N LYS A 346 4.21 11.44 -9.66
CA LYS A 346 4.53 10.32 -10.56
C LYS A 346 4.21 8.95 -9.96
N ASP A 347 3.73 8.93 -8.73
CA ASP A 347 3.58 7.71 -7.92
C ASP A 347 2.15 7.53 -7.38
N LEU A 348 1.17 8.26 -7.92
CA LEU A 348 -0.24 7.94 -7.70
C LEU A 348 -0.52 6.48 -8.10
N CYS A 349 -1.31 5.79 -7.27
CA CYS A 349 -1.82 4.45 -7.56
C CYS A 349 -2.99 4.53 -8.57
N GLY A 350 -3.45 3.40 -9.12
CA GLY A 350 -4.55 3.33 -10.09
C GLY A 350 -5.85 4.01 -9.61
N ALA A 351 -6.23 3.83 -8.33
CA ALA A 351 -7.35 4.52 -7.70
C ALA A 351 -7.09 6.02 -7.49
N GLY A 352 -5.83 6.43 -7.35
CA GLY A 352 -5.41 7.82 -7.38
C GLY A 352 -5.66 8.45 -8.77
N VAL A 353 -5.27 7.76 -9.84
CA VAL A 353 -5.53 8.18 -11.23
C VAL A 353 -7.05 8.21 -11.51
N ALA A 354 -7.79 7.20 -11.08
CA ALA A 354 -9.25 7.14 -11.15
C ALA A 354 -9.93 8.30 -10.41
N PHE A 355 -9.40 8.70 -9.25
CA PHE A 355 -9.83 9.89 -8.51
C PHE A 355 -9.53 11.19 -9.26
N LYS A 356 -8.36 11.32 -9.90
CA LYS A 356 -8.02 12.50 -10.73
C LYS A 356 -8.94 12.62 -11.96
N LEU A 357 -9.30 11.50 -12.60
CA LEU A 357 -10.35 11.47 -13.63
C LEU A 357 -11.72 11.89 -13.07
N ALA A 358 -12.10 11.42 -11.88
CA ALA A 358 -13.34 11.85 -11.23
C ALA A 358 -13.34 13.37 -10.92
N GLN A 359 -12.20 13.95 -10.51
CA GLN A 359 -12.04 15.40 -10.32
C GLN A 359 -12.20 16.18 -11.63
N ALA A 360 -11.59 15.74 -12.74
CA ALA A 360 -11.76 16.36 -14.05
C ALA A 360 -13.19 16.24 -14.60
N LEU A 361 -13.87 15.12 -14.30
CA LEU A 361 -15.21 14.82 -14.81
C LEU A 361 -16.32 15.68 -14.18
N MET A 362 -16.23 16.02 -12.88
CA MET A 362 -17.34 16.72 -12.20
C MET A 362 -17.67 18.10 -12.82
N PRO A 363 -16.69 18.99 -13.09
CA PRO A 363 -16.96 20.25 -13.79
C PRO A 363 -17.56 20.03 -15.20
N ALA A 364 -17.09 19.02 -15.95
CA ALA A 364 -17.58 18.68 -17.28
C ALA A 364 -19.05 18.15 -17.28
N LEU A 365 -19.57 17.75 -16.12
CA LEU A 365 -20.98 17.38 -15.89
C LEU A 365 -21.77 18.42 -15.09
N GLY A 366 -21.20 19.61 -14.84
CA GLY A 366 -21.83 20.66 -14.01
C GLY A 366 -22.05 20.27 -12.55
N GLN A 367 -21.30 19.28 -12.05
CA GLN A 367 -21.39 18.75 -10.69
C GLN A 367 -20.39 19.42 -9.74
N SER A 368 -20.60 19.24 -8.45
CA SER A 368 -19.69 19.75 -7.41
C SER A 368 -18.31 19.12 -7.51
N SER A 369 -17.26 19.95 -7.56
CA SER A 369 -15.85 19.54 -7.49
C SER A 369 -15.50 18.77 -6.20
N ASN A 370 -16.36 18.85 -5.18
CA ASN A 370 -16.18 18.15 -3.91
C ASN A 370 -16.71 16.70 -3.94
N LEU A 371 -17.48 16.30 -4.96
CA LEU A 371 -18.05 14.94 -5.04
C LEU A 371 -16.99 13.82 -4.96
N PRO A 372 -15.82 13.91 -5.65
CA PRO A 372 -14.77 12.89 -5.56
C PRO A 372 -14.13 12.78 -4.17
N LEU A 373 -14.19 13.85 -3.35
CA LEU A 373 -13.63 13.85 -1.99
C LEU A 373 -14.37 12.86 -1.06
N HIS A 374 -15.58 12.43 -1.42
CA HIS A 374 -16.31 11.37 -0.72
C HIS A 374 -15.72 9.96 -0.93
N PHE A 375 -14.75 9.80 -1.83
CA PHE A 375 -14.14 8.51 -2.15
C PHE A 375 -12.69 8.36 -1.67
N LEU A 376 -12.20 9.31 -0.86
CA LEU A 376 -10.81 9.27 -0.36
C LEU A 376 -10.51 8.04 0.50
N ASP A 377 -11.51 7.39 1.08
CA ASP A 377 -11.35 6.12 1.80
C ASP A 377 -11.04 4.94 0.88
N TYR A 378 -11.61 4.88 -0.34
CA TYR A 378 -11.16 3.96 -1.39
C TYR A 378 -9.73 4.26 -1.83
N VAL A 379 -9.42 5.54 -2.09
CA VAL A 379 -8.07 5.96 -2.50
C VAL A 379 -7.04 5.58 -1.42
N ALA A 380 -7.32 5.86 -0.15
CA ALA A 380 -6.41 5.53 0.94
C ALA A 380 -6.27 4.03 1.23
N LEU A 381 -7.30 3.23 0.93
CA LEU A 381 -7.22 1.77 0.95
C LEU A 381 -6.27 1.26 -0.15
N ALA A 382 -6.46 1.77 -1.37
CA ALA A 382 -5.67 1.42 -2.56
C ALA A 382 -4.19 1.85 -2.47
N THR A 383 -3.91 3.14 -2.30
CA THR A 383 -2.55 3.71 -2.28
C THR A 383 -1.64 3.06 -1.23
N VAL A 384 -2.21 2.56 -0.14
CA VAL A 384 -1.45 1.86 0.92
C VAL A 384 -1.38 0.34 0.70
N ALA A 385 -2.31 -0.24 -0.08
CA ALA A 385 -2.26 -1.65 -0.48
C ALA A 385 -1.23 -1.92 -1.58
N ASP A 386 -1.12 -1.01 -2.55
CA ASP A 386 -0.17 -1.02 -3.66
C ASP A 386 1.28 -0.62 -3.25
N VAL A 387 1.44 -0.03 -2.05
CA VAL A 387 2.78 0.24 -1.47
C VAL A 387 3.55 1.33 -2.25
N VAL A 388 2.83 2.30 -2.82
CA VAL A 388 3.44 3.52 -3.40
C VAL A 388 3.93 4.53 -2.35
N PRO A 389 4.89 5.42 -2.71
CA PRO A 389 5.36 6.52 -1.87
C PRO A 389 4.26 7.40 -1.24
N LEU A 390 4.23 7.45 0.10
CA LEU A 390 3.35 8.31 0.91
C LEU A 390 3.94 9.71 1.10
N VAL A 391 4.30 10.34 -0.02
CA VAL A 391 4.73 11.74 -0.19
C VAL A 391 3.75 12.45 -1.15
N GLY A 392 4.05 13.67 -1.62
CA GLY A 392 3.27 14.31 -2.68
C GLY A 392 1.76 14.40 -2.44
N GLU A 393 0.97 14.10 -3.46
CA GLU A 393 -0.48 14.02 -3.40
C GLU A 393 -0.96 12.76 -2.67
N ASN A 394 -0.28 11.62 -2.85
CA ASN A 394 -0.56 10.39 -2.10
C ASN A 394 -0.64 10.65 -0.59
N ARG A 395 0.26 11.45 -0.03
CA ARG A 395 0.27 11.83 1.39
C ARG A 395 -0.97 12.62 1.79
N ILE A 396 -1.46 13.53 0.93
CA ILE A 396 -2.68 14.31 1.16
C ILE A 396 -3.89 13.37 1.13
N LEU A 397 -4.03 12.60 0.06
CA LEU A 397 -5.15 11.68 -0.19
C LEU A 397 -5.27 10.65 0.94
N VAL A 398 -4.15 9.98 1.30
CA VAL A 398 -4.11 8.97 2.37
C VAL A 398 -4.33 9.59 3.75
N ARG A 399 -3.84 10.82 4.03
CA ARG A 399 -4.04 11.47 5.34
C ARG A 399 -5.52 11.75 5.62
N HIS A 400 -6.29 12.17 4.62
CA HIS A 400 -7.74 12.42 4.77
C HIS A 400 -8.55 11.14 4.62
N GLY A 401 -8.19 10.27 3.69
CA GLY A 401 -8.88 9.00 3.44
C GLY A 401 -8.78 8.00 4.59
N LEU A 402 -7.64 7.88 5.28
CA LEU A 402 -7.53 7.04 6.49
C LEU A 402 -8.47 7.49 7.62
N LYS A 403 -8.74 8.80 7.72
CA LYS A 403 -9.70 9.36 8.68
C LYS A 403 -11.14 9.00 8.29
N MET A 404 -11.46 8.99 6.99
CA MET A 404 -12.77 8.58 6.48
C MET A 404 -12.98 7.07 6.60
N LEU A 405 -11.98 6.25 6.27
CA LEU A 405 -12.04 4.80 6.32
C LEU A 405 -12.36 4.25 7.73
N ALA A 406 -11.97 5.00 8.78
CA ALA A 406 -12.27 4.67 10.17
C ALA A 406 -13.76 4.84 10.56
N ASP A 407 -14.53 5.59 9.77
CA ASP A 407 -15.97 5.86 9.95
C ASP A 407 -16.66 5.91 8.57
N SER A 408 -16.39 4.90 7.73
CA SER A 408 -16.80 4.91 6.33
C SER A 408 -18.32 4.80 6.17
N HIS A 409 -18.89 5.72 5.41
CA HIS A 409 -20.29 5.68 5.00
C HIS A 409 -20.60 4.54 4.02
N TRP A 410 -19.63 4.11 3.20
CA TRP A 410 -19.77 2.96 2.30
C TRP A 410 -19.93 1.66 3.09
N THR A 411 -21.06 0.98 2.91
CA THR A 411 -21.44 -0.21 3.69
C THR A 411 -20.45 -1.36 3.53
N GLY A 412 -19.92 -1.58 2.32
CA GLY A 412 -18.83 -2.51 2.05
C GLY A 412 -17.57 -2.28 2.88
N LEU A 413 -17.02 -1.06 2.86
CA LEU A 413 -15.82 -0.70 3.62
C LEU A 413 -16.06 -0.77 5.13
N ARG A 414 -17.24 -0.36 5.60
CA ARG A 414 -17.63 -0.48 7.02
C ARG A 414 -17.69 -1.93 7.47
N ALA A 415 -18.28 -2.82 6.67
CA ALA A 415 -18.31 -4.26 6.96
C ALA A 415 -16.89 -4.87 6.96
N LEU A 416 -16.01 -4.46 6.03
CA LEU A 416 -14.60 -4.88 6.00
C LEU A 416 -13.83 -4.45 7.26
N VAL A 417 -14.04 -3.21 7.71
CA VAL A 417 -13.44 -2.66 8.95
C VAL A 417 -13.99 -3.36 10.20
N GLU A 418 -15.27 -3.76 10.20
CA GLU A 418 -15.90 -4.50 11.30
C GLU A 418 -15.34 -5.93 11.42
N VAL A 419 -15.31 -6.72 10.33
CA VAL A 419 -14.79 -8.10 10.38
C VAL A 419 -13.28 -8.15 10.64
N ALA A 420 -12.53 -7.15 10.18
CA ALA A 420 -11.12 -6.97 10.53
C ALA A 420 -10.90 -6.64 12.02
N GLY A 421 -11.97 -6.47 12.81
CA GLY A 421 -11.90 -6.11 14.21
C GLY A 421 -11.34 -4.70 14.43
N LEU A 422 -11.49 -3.79 13.47
CA LEU A 422 -10.96 -2.42 13.47
C LEU A 422 -12.04 -1.34 13.70
N ALA A 423 -13.30 -1.72 13.87
CA ALA A 423 -14.37 -0.78 14.22
C ALA A 423 -14.03 0.05 15.48
N GLY A 424 -14.43 1.33 15.47
CA GLY A 424 -14.34 2.24 16.61
C GLY A 424 -12.93 2.70 17.01
N ARG A 425 -11.89 2.50 16.18
CA ARG A 425 -10.52 3.00 16.44
C ARG A 425 -9.92 3.73 15.24
N PRO A 426 -8.93 4.63 15.43
CA PRO A 426 -8.20 5.25 14.33
C PRO A 426 -7.52 4.22 13.43
N ILE A 427 -7.72 4.34 12.12
CA ILE A 427 -7.05 3.52 11.12
C ILE A 427 -5.74 4.20 10.70
N LYS A 428 -4.65 3.44 10.67
CA LYS A 428 -3.32 3.87 10.19
C LYS A 428 -2.97 3.12 8.91
N ALA A 429 -2.00 3.62 8.15
CA ALA A 429 -1.49 2.93 6.96
C ALA A 429 -1.10 1.46 7.25
N GLY A 430 -0.47 1.18 8.40
CA GLY A 430 -0.16 -0.19 8.81
C GLY A 430 -1.40 -1.08 9.04
N HIS A 431 -2.55 -0.53 9.46
CA HIS A 431 -3.79 -1.30 9.53
C HIS A 431 -4.34 -1.58 8.13
N VAL A 432 -4.15 -0.68 7.16
CA VAL A 432 -4.53 -0.93 5.77
C VAL A 432 -3.68 -2.05 5.18
N GLY A 433 -2.35 -1.85 5.09
CA GLY A 433 -1.45 -2.78 4.41
C GLY A 433 -1.36 -4.18 5.05
N PHE A 434 -1.46 -4.29 6.38
CA PHE A 434 -1.30 -5.57 7.09
C PHE A 434 -2.62 -6.21 7.59
N ILE A 435 -3.75 -5.51 7.53
CA ILE A 435 -5.04 -6.03 8.06
C ILE A 435 -6.17 -5.92 7.02
N LEU A 436 -6.46 -4.76 6.45
CA LEU A 436 -7.58 -4.58 5.52
C LEU A 436 -7.27 -5.11 4.11
N ALA A 437 -6.21 -4.60 3.48
CA ALA A 437 -5.83 -4.97 2.12
C ALA A 437 -5.61 -6.49 1.94
N PRO A 438 -5.00 -7.24 2.89
CA PRO A 438 -4.81 -8.69 2.75
C PRO A 438 -6.10 -9.52 2.74
N ARG A 439 -7.25 -8.95 3.11
CA ARG A 439 -8.57 -9.62 3.06
C ARG A 439 -9.15 -9.61 1.65
N LEU A 440 -9.18 -8.44 1.01
CA LEU A 440 -9.51 -8.30 -0.41
C LEU A 440 -8.50 -9.08 -1.28
N ASN A 441 -7.21 -8.96 -0.98
CA ASN A 441 -6.14 -9.72 -1.67
C ASN A 441 -6.16 -11.23 -1.41
N ALA A 442 -6.96 -11.76 -0.47
CA ALA A 442 -7.12 -13.20 -0.30
C ALA A 442 -8.01 -13.80 -1.40
N ALA A 443 -9.06 -13.08 -1.84
CA ALA A 443 -9.89 -13.47 -2.97
C ALA A 443 -9.04 -13.60 -4.25
N GLY A 444 -8.24 -12.58 -4.57
CA GLY A 444 -7.30 -12.60 -5.71
C GLY A 444 -6.16 -13.63 -5.66
N ARG A 445 -6.08 -14.44 -4.59
CA ARG A 445 -5.06 -15.49 -4.40
C ARG A 445 -5.61 -16.90 -4.30
N ILE A 446 -6.76 -17.09 -3.65
CA ILE A 446 -7.36 -18.42 -3.38
C ILE A 446 -8.90 -18.47 -3.46
N GLY A 447 -9.54 -17.44 -4.01
CA GLY A 447 -11.00 -17.34 -4.21
C GLY A 447 -11.35 -16.65 -5.53
N GLU A 448 -12.51 -16.00 -5.60
CA GLU A 448 -12.99 -15.27 -6.78
C GLU A 448 -12.80 -13.74 -6.56
N PRO A 449 -11.92 -13.06 -7.32
CA PRO A 449 -11.68 -11.61 -7.18
C PRO A 449 -12.95 -10.75 -7.22
N ALA A 450 -13.97 -11.17 -7.97
CA ALA A 450 -15.21 -10.41 -8.09
C ALA A 450 -15.91 -10.18 -6.74
N ASP A 451 -15.72 -11.03 -5.72
CA ASP A 451 -16.37 -10.86 -4.42
C ASP A 451 -15.81 -9.69 -3.59
N GLY A 452 -14.54 -9.33 -3.81
CA GLY A 452 -13.96 -8.11 -3.24
C GLY A 452 -14.55 -6.85 -3.88
N LEU A 453 -14.60 -6.80 -5.21
CA LEU A 453 -15.29 -5.72 -5.95
C LEU A 453 -16.78 -5.64 -5.60
N ARG A 454 -17.47 -6.78 -5.44
CA ARG A 454 -18.87 -6.82 -5.01
C ARG A 454 -19.03 -6.20 -3.62
N LEU A 455 -18.23 -6.61 -2.63
CA LEU A 455 -18.26 -6.01 -1.29
C LEU A 455 -18.08 -4.49 -1.37
N LEU A 456 -17.09 -4.02 -2.13
CA LEU A 456 -16.81 -2.60 -2.32
C LEU A 456 -17.99 -1.84 -3.00
N LEU A 457 -18.81 -2.53 -3.80
CA LEU A 457 -20.02 -1.99 -4.44
C LEU A 457 -21.32 -2.24 -3.67
N SER A 458 -21.33 -3.06 -2.62
CA SER A 458 -22.52 -3.29 -1.79
C SER A 458 -22.89 -2.07 -0.96
N ASP A 459 -24.14 -1.61 -1.12
CA ASP A 459 -24.75 -0.56 -0.30
C ASP A 459 -25.56 -1.13 0.88
N GLU A 460 -26.02 -2.38 0.75
CA GLU A 460 -26.90 -3.05 1.71
C GLU A 460 -26.13 -3.92 2.71
N GLY A 461 -26.43 -3.74 4.00
CA GLY A 461 -25.82 -4.48 5.11
C GLY A 461 -26.00 -6.01 5.02
N PRO A 462 -27.18 -6.52 4.62
CA PRO A 462 -27.42 -7.95 4.39
C PRO A 462 -26.59 -8.59 3.26
N GLU A 463 -26.07 -7.83 2.29
CA GLU A 463 -25.13 -8.36 1.28
C GLU A 463 -23.67 -8.19 1.73
N ALA A 464 -23.31 -7.00 2.23
CA ALA A 464 -21.94 -6.68 2.61
C ALA A 464 -21.43 -7.55 3.79
N THR A 465 -22.29 -7.88 4.75
CA THR A 465 -21.86 -8.61 5.96
C THR A 465 -21.47 -10.07 5.67
N PRO A 466 -22.23 -10.85 4.87
CA PRO A 466 -21.76 -12.15 4.37
C PRO A 466 -20.45 -12.06 3.57
N LEU A 467 -20.36 -11.15 2.58
CA LEU A 467 -19.17 -11.01 1.73
C LEU A 467 -17.91 -10.68 2.55
N ALA A 468 -18.01 -9.76 3.51
CA ALA A 468 -16.89 -9.43 4.39
C ALA A 468 -16.43 -10.63 5.23
N ARG A 469 -17.35 -11.49 5.70
CA ARG A 469 -17.02 -12.72 6.44
C ARG A 469 -16.44 -13.82 5.54
N GLU A 470 -16.81 -13.85 4.27
CA GLU A 470 -16.20 -14.74 3.27
C GLU A 470 -14.75 -14.34 2.98
N LEU A 471 -14.49 -13.03 2.77
CA LEU A 471 -13.11 -12.51 2.67
C LEU A 471 -12.28 -12.74 3.95
N GLU A 472 -12.89 -12.64 5.13
CA GLU A 472 -12.24 -13.01 6.39
C GLU A 472 -11.83 -14.49 6.39
N THR A 473 -12.75 -15.38 5.97
CA THR A 473 -12.53 -16.83 5.93
C THR A 473 -11.46 -17.20 4.91
N LEU A 474 -11.45 -16.58 3.74
CA LEU A 474 -10.39 -16.72 2.73
C LEU A 474 -9.05 -16.19 3.27
N ASN A 475 -9.04 -15.06 3.97
CA ASN A 475 -7.82 -14.53 4.58
C ASN A 475 -7.27 -15.45 5.67
N ALA A 476 -8.12 -16.01 6.54
CA ALA A 476 -7.72 -16.97 7.56
C ALA A 476 -7.10 -18.23 6.93
N ARG A 477 -7.80 -18.86 5.97
CA ARG A 477 -7.30 -20.02 5.22
C ARG A 477 -5.98 -19.72 4.48
N ARG A 478 -5.82 -18.51 3.96
CA ARG A 478 -4.56 -18.04 3.37
C ARG A 478 -3.46 -17.92 4.43
N GLN A 479 -3.75 -17.38 5.61
CA GLN A 479 -2.78 -17.26 6.71
C GLN A 479 -2.34 -18.62 7.28
N GLU A 480 -3.26 -19.60 7.37
CA GLU A 480 -2.94 -21.00 7.71
C GLU A 480 -1.98 -21.62 6.66
N LEU A 481 -2.23 -21.34 5.38
CA LEU A 481 -1.42 -21.82 4.26
C LEU A 481 -0.04 -21.13 4.20
N ASP A 482 0.02 -19.82 4.44
CA ASP A 482 1.27 -19.05 4.62
C ASP A 482 2.11 -19.66 5.75
N GLN A 483 1.48 -20.01 6.88
CA GLN A 483 2.17 -20.52 8.05
C GLN A 483 2.68 -21.95 7.84
N ARG A 484 1.84 -22.86 7.32
CA ARG A 484 2.26 -24.23 6.97
C ARG A 484 3.46 -24.23 6.01
N ILE A 485 3.40 -23.42 4.95
CA ILE A 485 4.48 -23.34 3.95
C ILE A 485 5.73 -22.68 4.55
N LEU A 486 5.59 -21.75 5.51
CA LEU A 486 6.73 -21.23 6.27
C LEU A 486 7.37 -22.31 7.13
N ASP A 487 6.61 -23.07 7.91
CA ASP A 487 7.15 -24.09 8.82
C ASP A 487 7.86 -25.20 8.02
N GLU A 488 7.25 -25.68 6.93
CA GLU A 488 7.87 -26.62 5.98
C GLU A 488 9.15 -26.04 5.33
N ALA A 489 9.14 -24.77 4.94
CA ALA A 489 10.32 -24.13 4.34
C ALA A 489 11.43 -23.83 5.36
N LEU A 490 11.11 -23.64 6.64
CA LEU A 490 12.08 -23.52 7.73
C LEU A 490 12.76 -24.86 8.01
N GLU A 491 12.00 -25.96 8.10
CA GLU A 491 12.56 -27.31 8.23
C GLU A 491 13.48 -27.66 7.05
N LEU A 492 13.08 -27.33 5.82
CA LEU A 492 13.91 -27.51 4.62
C LEU A 492 15.15 -26.62 4.65
N ALA A 493 15.04 -25.33 5.00
CA ALA A 493 16.19 -24.43 5.11
C ALA A 493 17.21 -24.95 6.15
N GLU A 494 16.76 -25.33 7.34
CA GLU A 494 17.62 -25.86 8.42
C GLU A 494 18.21 -27.24 8.09
N ALA A 495 17.63 -27.97 7.13
CA ALA A 495 18.16 -29.23 6.61
C ALA A 495 19.13 -29.07 5.42
N THR A 496 19.11 -27.95 4.68
CA THR A 496 19.87 -27.79 3.43
C THR A 496 20.85 -26.62 3.38
N LEU A 497 20.65 -25.56 4.18
CA LEU A 497 21.46 -24.34 4.14
C LEU A 497 22.87 -24.57 4.72
N ALA A 498 23.89 -24.42 3.89
CA ALA A 498 25.29 -24.41 4.32
C ALA A 498 25.69 -23.04 4.89
N PRO A 499 26.67 -22.94 5.81
CA PRO A 499 27.21 -21.67 6.29
C PRO A 499 27.73 -20.73 5.18
N GLU A 500 28.29 -21.31 4.13
CA GLU A 500 28.82 -20.66 2.95
C GLU A 500 27.74 -20.13 1.97
N ASP A 501 26.55 -20.74 1.94
CA ASP A 501 25.49 -20.39 0.99
C ASP A 501 25.09 -18.91 1.12
N ARG A 502 25.06 -18.22 -0.04
CA ARG A 502 24.65 -16.82 -0.15
C ARG A 502 23.17 -16.62 -0.50
N ALA A 503 22.49 -17.68 -0.90
CA ALA A 503 21.07 -17.66 -1.27
C ALA A 503 20.35 -18.92 -0.77
N LEU A 504 19.03 -18.96 -0.92
CA LEU A 504 18.18 -20.11 -0.66
C LEU A 504 17.36 -20.44 -1.91
N VAL A 505 17.28 -21.72 -2.27
CA VAL A 505 16.31 -22.24 -3.25
C VAL A 505 15.71 -23.51 -2.69
N LEU A 506 14.41 -23.48 -2.40
CA LEU A 506 13.67 -24.60 -1.83
C LEU A 506 12.46 -24.92 -2.71
N ALA A 507 12.06 -26.19 -2.73
CA ALA A 507 10.87 -26.63 -3.46
C ALA A 507 10.16 -27.78 -2.75
N ALA A 508 8.82 -27.77 -2.78
CA ALA A 508 8.02 -28.87 -2.25
C ALA A 508 6.68 -29.01 -2.98
N ASP A 509 6.09 -30.19 -2.82
CA ASP A 509 4.79 -30.56 -3.35
C ASP A 509 3.66 -29.94 -2.51
N GLY A 510 2.59 -29.46 -3.14
CA GLY A 510 1.48 -28.82 -2.44
C GLY A 510 1.76 -27.42 -1.86
N TRP A 511 2.85 -26.77 -2.28
CA TRP A 511 3.11 -25.35 -2.03
C TRP A 511 2.35 -24.47 -3.01
N HIS A 512 1.49 -23.58 -2.50
CA HIS A 512 0.55 -22.83 -3.34
C HIS A 512 1.20 -21.60 -4.01
N PRO A 513 1.14 -21.45 -5.35
CA PRO A 513 1.79 -20.34 -6.07
C PRO A 513 1.34 -18.93 -5.63
N GLY A 514 0.10 -18.76 -5.15
CA GLY A 514 -0.40 -17.49 -4.62
C GLY A 514 0.18 -17.08 -3.25
N VAL A 515 0.92 -17.99 -2.59
CA VAL A 515 1.43 -17.86 -1.22
C VAL A 515 2.96 -17.87 -1.13
N ILE A 516 3.66 -18.68 -1.93
CA ILE A 516 5.13 -18.87 -1.86
C ILE A 516 5.93 -17.55 -1.88
N GLY A 517 5.48 -16.51 -2.58
CA GLY A 517 6.15 -15.20 -2.60
C GLY A 517 6.08 -14.42 -1.26
N ILE A 518 5.11 -14.73 -0.39
CA ILE A 518 5.00 -14.17 0.97
C ILE A 518 6.00 -14.86 1.89
N VAL A 519 6.08 -16.19 1.81
CA VAL A 519 7.00 -16.99 2.63
C VAL A 519 8.46 -16.73 2.24
N ALA A 520 8.75 -16.57 0.94
CA ALA A 520 10.06 -16.15 0.46
C ALA A 520 10.54 -14.84 1.11
N SER A 521 9.68 -13.83 1.27
CA SER A 521 10.02 -12.58 1.97
C SER A 521 10.40 -12.82 3.44
N ARG A 522 9.64 -13.66 4.17
CA ARG A 522 9.95 -13.99 5.59
C ARG A 522 11.28 -14.73 5.74
N LEU A 523 11.67 -15.53 4.75
CA LEU A 523 12.97 -16.22 4.72
C LEU A 523 14.12 -15.26 4.41
N VAL A 524 13.92 -14.29 3.50
CA VAL A 524 14.88 -13.18 3.31
C VAL A 524 15.09 -12.42 4.62
N GLU A 525 14.01 -12.06 5.32
CA GLU A 525 14.06 -11.35 6.61
C GLU A 525 14.79 -12.16 7.71
N ARG A 526 14.57 -13.48 7.78
CA ARG A 526 15.19 -14.36 8.80
C ARG A 526 16.66 -14.70 8.50
N TYR A 527 17.01 -14.94 7.23
CA TYR A 527 18.32 -15.48 6.85
C TYR A 527 19.25 -14.49 6.15
N GLY A 528 18.79 -13.28 5.80
CA GLY A 528 19.59 -12.25 5.14
C GLY A 528 20.07 -12.63 3.74
N ARG A 529 19.28 -13.43 2.99
CA ARG A 529 19.70 -14.09 1.74
C ARG A 529 18.62 -14.00 0.66
N PRO A 530 18.95 -13.76 -0.62
CA PRO A 530 18.01 -13.95 -1.73
C PRO A 530 17.40 -15.35 -1.67
N THR A 531 16.07 -15.45 -1.76
CA THR A 531 15.35 -16.71 -1.54
C THR A 531 14.34 -16.96 -2.65
N PHE A 532 14.42 -18.13 -3.29
CA PHE A 532 13.37 -18.71 -4.14
C PHE A 532 12.63 -19.84 -3.44
N LEU A 533 11.30 -19.82 -3.51
CA LEU A 533 10.45 -20.97 -3.20
C LEU A 533 9.72 -21.42 -4.46
N ILE A 534 9.65 -22.74 -4.70
CA ILE A 534 8.99 -23.35 -5.87
C ILE A 534 7.91 -24.32 -5.41
N GLY A 535 6.68 -24.12 -5.86
CA GLY A 535 5.59 -25.08 -5.71
C GLY A 535 5.43 -25.93 -6.97
N TRP A 536 5.50 -27.25 -6.82
CA TRP A 536 5.23 -28.21 -7.89
C TRP A 536 3.73 -28.28 -8.22
N ASP A 537 3.40 -28.59 -9.48
CA ASP A 537 2.04 -28.90 -9.90
C ASP A 537 1.59 -30.32 -9.47
N GLU A 538 0.31 -30.64 -9.66
CA GLU A 538 -0.29 -31.91 -9.22
C GLU A 538 0.21 -33.14 -10.01
N ALA A 539 0.71 -32.94 -11.24
CA ALA A 539 1.37 -34.00 -12.01
C ALA A 539 2.81 -34.21 -11.55
N GLY A 540 3.43 -33.16 -11.00
CA GLY A 540 4.76 -33.13 -10.43
C GLY A 540 5.88 -32.76 -11.41
N ASP A 541 5.58 -32.62 -12.70
CA ASP A 541 6.60 -32.42 -13.76
C ASP A 541 7.07 -30.96 -13.88
N SER A 542 6.19 -29.99 -13.66
CA SER A 542 6.53 -28.55 -13.65
C SER A 542 6.21 -27.90 -12.31
N GLY A 543 6.75 -26.70 -12.10
CA GLY A 543 6.63 -25.93 -10.88
C GLY A 543 6.69 -24.44 -11.13
N ARG A 544 5.97 -23.69 -10.30
CA ARG A 544 5.96 -22.22 -10.31
C ARG A 544 6.73 -21.72 -9.10
N GLY A 545 7.75 -20.89 -9.35
CA GLY A 545 8.59 -20.29 -8.33
C GLY A 545 8.33 -18.80 -8.15
N SER A 546 8.52 -18.31 -6.93
CA SER A 546 8.65 -16.87 -6.66
C SER A 546 9.87 -16.62 -5.78
N GLY A 547 10.64 -15.59 -6.16
CA GLY A 547 11.87 -15.19 -5.48
C GLY A 547 11.79 -13.79 -4.88
N ARG A 548 12.60 -13.56 -3.86
CA ARG A 548 12.77 -12.28 -3.16
C ARG A 548 14.25 -12.02 -2.91
N SER A 549 14.66 -10.75 -2.98
CA SER A 549 16.06 -10.35 -2.89
C SER A 549 16.41 -9.60 -1.61
N ILE A 550 17.70 -9.42 -1.36
CA ILE A 550 18.26 -8.45 -0.41
C ILE A 550 18.72 -7.18 -1.15
N VAL A 551 18.91 -6.09 -0.40
CA VAL A 551 19.59 -4.89 -0.92
C VAL A 551 21.00 -5.27 -1.39
N GLY A 552 21.38 -4.84 -2.59
CA GLY A 552 22.67 -5.16 -3.21
C GLY A 552 22.65 -6.33 -4.19
N PHE A 553 21.59 -7.16 -4.21
CA PHE A 553 21.46 -8.28 -5.16
C PHE A 553 20.35 -8.04 -6.17
N ASP A 554 20.68 -7.98 -7.46
CA ASP A 554 19.65 -7.93 -8.52
C ASP A 554 19.19 -9.33 -8.91
N LEU A 555 17.99 -9.69 -8.46
CA LEU A 555 17.38 -10.99 -8.68
C LEU A 555 17.02 -11.26 -10.14
N HIS A 556 16.73 -10.23 -10.93
CA HIS A 556 16.38 -10.39 -12.35
C HIS A 556 17.63 -10.61 -13.21
N ALA A 557 18.69 -9.84 -12.98
CA ALA A 557 19.99 -10.05 -13.61
C ALA A 557 20.59 -11.40 -13.21
N ALA A 558 20.48 -11.81 -11.94
CA ALA A 558 20.90 -13.12 -11.48
C ALA A 558 20.11 -14.26 -12.16
N LEU A 559 18.78 -14.12 -12.31
CA LEU A 559 17.98 -15.07 -13.08
C LEU A 559 18.39 -15.15 -14.56
N HIS A 560 18.73 -14.02 -15.18
CA HIS A 560 19.15 -14.01 -16.59
C HIS A 560 20.42 -14.85 -16.82
N ARG A 561 21.36 -14.84 -15.86
CA ARG A 561 22.58 -15.68 -15.88
C ARG A 561 22.32 -17.20 -15.81
N VAL A 562 21.15 -17.61 -15.31
CA VAL A 562 20.76 -19.03 -15.12
C VAL A 562 19.53 -19.44 -15.95
N GLY A 563 19.09 -18.57 -16.87
CA GLY A 563 17.82 -18.69 -17.59
C GLY A 563 17.67 -19.97 -18.40
N GLN A 564 18.77 -20.58 -18.86
CA GLN A 564 18.79 -21.85 -19.60
C GLN A 564 18.17 -23.04 -18.83
N HIS A 565 18.12 -22.98 -17.49
CA HIS A 565 17.51 -24.01 -16.66
C HIS A 565 15.99 -23.87 -16.51
N LEU A 566 15.42 -22.75 -16.94
CA LEU A 566 14.02 -22.38 -16.75
C LEU A 566 13.19 -22.59 -18.02
N GLU A 567 11.87 -22.58 -17.89
CA GLU A 567 10.92 -22.60 -19.02
C GLU A 567 10.36 -21.20 -19.29
N LYS A 568 10.13 -20.42 -18.22
CA LYS A 568 9.78 -19.00 -18.23
C LYS A 568 10.37 -18.32 -17.00
N TYR A 569 10.73 -17.05 -17.09
CA TYR A 569 11.08 -16.22 -15.93
C TYR A 569 10.87 -14.73 -16.23
N GLY A 570 10.74 -13.93 -15.18
CA GLY A 570 10.57 -12.47 -15.27
C GLY A 570 10.49 -11.83 -13.89
N GLY A 571 10.69 -10.51 -13.80
CA GLY A 571 10.68 -9.78 -12.54
C GLY A 571 11.58 -8.55 -12.57
N HIS A 572 11.90 -8.08 -11.37
CA HIS A 572 12.71 -6.90 -11.11
C HIS A 572 13.77 -7.21 -10.03
N THR A 573 14.70 -6.29 -9.77
CA THR A 573 15.80 -6.38 -8.79
C THR A 573 15.43 -7.06 -7.47
N MET A 574 14.27 -6.74 -6.89
CA MET A 574 13.86 -7.22 -5.56
C MET A 574 12.93 -8.45 -5.56
N ALA A 575 12.29 -8.78 -6.68
CA ALA A 575 11.27 -9.84 -6.73
C ALA A 575 11.08 -10.40 -8.14
N ALA A 576 10.95 -11.72 -8.25
CA ALA A 576 10.81 -12.42 -9.52
C ALA A 576 9.87 -13.63 -9.46
N GLY A 577 9.46 -14.11 -10.63
CA GLY A 577 8.71 -15.34 -10.83
C GLY A 577 9.37 -16.23 -11.90
N LEU A 578 9.18 -17.54 -11.79
CA LEU A 578 9.69 -18.51 -12.76
C LEU A 578 8.77 -19.72 -12.94
N THR A 579 8.95 -20.41 -14.08
CA THR A 579 8.41 -21.76 -14.36
C THR A 579 9.60 -22.67 -14.65
N ILE A 580 9.63 -23.85 -14.03
CA ILE A 580 10.76 -24.80 -14.11
C ILE A 580 10.25 -26.24 -14.04
N ARG A 581 10.83 -27.15 -14.83
CA ARG A 581 10.57 -28.60 -14.67
C ARG A 581 11.33 -29.18 -13.48
N ARG A 582 10.74 -30.14 -12.76
CA ARG A 582 11.42 -30.83 -11.64
C ARG A 582 12.78 -31.42 -12.06
N ALA A 583 12.87 -31.98 -13.27
CA ALA A 583 14.11 -32.51 -13.84
C ALA A 583 15.24 -31.48 -14.03
N ARG A 584 14.96 -30.17 -13.97
CA ARG A 584 15.97 -29.09 -14.05
C ARG A 584 16.23 -28.40 -12.70
N TYR A 585 15.49 -28.74 -11.65
CA TYR A 585 15.53 -28.09 -10.34
C TYR A 585 16.95 -28.02 -9.75
N GLU A 586 17.64 -29.15 -9.66
CA GLU A 586 18.97 -29.23 -9.06
C GLU A 586 19.99 -28.37 -9.81
N ALA A 587 19.96 -28.40 -11.15
CA ALA A 587 20.85 -27.61 -12.00
C ALA A 587 20.59 -26.09 -11.85
N PHE A 588 19.32 -25.67 -11.78
CA PHE A 588 18.96 -24.29 -11.48
C PHE A 588 19.46 -23.87 -10.09
N ARG A 589 19.21 -24.67 -9.04
CA ARG A 589 19.62 -24.34 -7.67
C ARG A 589 21.14 -24.17 -7.59
N VAL A 590 21.93 -25.11 -8.11
CA VAL A 590 23.41 -25.02 -8.07
C VAL A 590 23.86 -23.75 -8.78
N ALA A 591 23.45 -23.54 -10.03
CA ALA A 591 23.86 -22.36 -10.79
C ALA A 591 23.43 -21.04 -10.13
N PHE A 592 22.27 -21.00 -9.45
CA PHE A 592 21.82 -19.80 -8.72
C PHE A 592 22.58 -19.58 -7.41
N LEU A 593 22.95 -20.64 -6.69
CA LEU A 593 23.82 -20.56 -5.52
C LEU A 593 25.23 -20.09 -5.91
N ASP A 594 25.78 -20.59 -7.02
CA ASP A 594 27.07 -20.16 -7.56
C ASP A 594 27.05 -18.65 -7.92
N VAL A 595 26.03 -18.20 -8.66
CA VAL A 595 25.83 -16.78 -9.00
C VAL A 595 25.65 -15.90 -7.76
N ALA A 596 25.00 -16.40 -6.71
CA ALA A 596 24.92 -15.69 -5.43
C ALA A 596 26.27 -15.68 -4.69
N GLY A 597 27.06 -16.76 -4.77
CA GLY A 597 28.40 -16.89 -4.20
C GLY A 597 29.43 -15.94 -4.82
N GLU A 598 29.33 -15.69 -6.13
CA GLU A 598 30.16 -14.71 -6.83
C GLU A 598 29.83 -13.25 -6.47
N LEU A 599 28.55 -12.95 -6.19
CA LEU A 599 28.04 -11.58 -6.08
C LEU A 599 27.86 -11.07 -4.65
N LEU A 600 27.93 -11.95 -3.62
CA LEU A 600 27.66 -11.58 -2.22
C LEU A 600 28.79 -12.00 -1.26
N GLY A 601 29.33 -11.02 -0.54
CA GLY A 601 30.24 -11.23 0.58
C GLY A 601 29.52 -11.70 1.85
N PRO A 602 30.29 -12.04 2.91
CA PRO A 602 29.71 -12.38 4.22
C PRO A 602 28.92 -11.22 4.84
N ASP A 603 29.38 -9.98 4.66
CA ASP A 603 28.83 -8.78 5.31
C ASP A 603 27.53 -8.28 4.67
N ASP A 604 27.25 -8.71 3.44
CA ASP A 604 25.98 -8.45 2.73
C ASP A 604 24.83 -9.30 3.29
N LEU A 605 25.15 -10.43 3.95
CA LEU A 605 24.16 -11.31 4.57
C LEU A 605 23.68 -10.84 5.96
N ALA A 606 24.28 -9.79 6.51
CA ALA A 606 23.88 -9.25 7.82
C ALA A 606 22.61 -8.39 7.66
N PRO A 607 21.50 -8.69 8.37
CA PRO A 607 20.29 -7.86 8.32
C PRO A 607 20.60 -6.40 8.64
N ALA A 608 20.23 -5.48 7.74
CA ALA A 608 20.49 -4.05 7.91
C ALA A 608 19.34 -3.37 8.65
N GLN A 609 19.58 -2.88 9.88
CA GLN A 609 18.64 -2.04 10.59
C GLN A 609 18.89 -0.57 10.25
N ARG A 610 17.97 0.06 9.50
CA ARG A 610 18.00 1.50 9.27
C ARG A 610 17.74 2.25 10.59
N VAL A 611 18.57 3.24 10.90
CA VAL A 611 18.40 4.17 12.04
C VAL A 611 18.36 5.59 11.49
N ASP A 612 17.28 6.34 11.73
CA ASP A 612 17.13 7.72 11.28
C ASP A 612 18.06 8.65 12.06
N LEU A 613 18.03 8.60 13.40
CA LEU A 613 18.80 9.46 14.31
C LEU A 613 19.15 8.70 15.59
N GLU A 614 20.27 9.07 16.23
CA GLU A 614 20.52 8.67 17.62
C GLU A 614 19.78 9.64 18.57
N LEU A 615 19.12 9.11 19.61
CA LEU A 615 18.25 9.89 20.50
C LEU A 615 18.50 9.52 21.97
N PRO A 616 19.17 10.40 22.75
CA PRO A 616 19.28 10.25 24.20
C PRO A 616 17.90 10.15 24.86
N LEU A 617 17.72 9.18 25.76
CA LEU A 617 16.43 8.86 26.36
C LEU A 617 15.89 10.01 27.23
N GLY A 618 16.76 10.87 27.76
CA GLY A 618 16.38 12.10 28.45
C GLY A 618 15.63 13.13 27.59
N LEU A 619 15.69 13.02 26.25
CA LEU A 619 14.91 13.86 25.32
C LEU A 619 13.54 13.24 24.95
N VAL A 620 13.30 11.99 25.30
CA VAL A 620 12.04 11.29 25.00
C VAL A 620 10.93 11.83 25.90
N SER A 621 9.90 12.44 25.29
CA SER A 621 8.80 13.07 26.03
C SER A 621 7.44 12.84 25.35
N PRO A 622 6.32 12.92 26.10
CA PRO A 622 4.97 12.79 25.53
C PRO A 622 4.64 13.86 24.48
N GLU A 623 5.27 15.03 24.56
CA GLU A 623 5.10 16.08 23.55
C GLU A 623 5.89 15.76 22.26
N LEU A 624 7.10 15.17 22.37
CA LEU A 624 7.84 14.68 21.20
C LEU A 624 7.03 13.62 20.45
N GLU A 625 6.51 12.59 21.14
CA GLU A 625 5.65 11.56 20.52
C GLU A 625 4.41 12.19 19.86
N LYS A 626 3.71 13.08 20.58
CA LYS A 626 2.53 13.79 20.08
C LYS A 626 2.80 14.60 18.81
N LEU A 627 3.97 15.25 18.70
CA LEU A 627 4.36 16.01 17.52
C LEU A 627 4.88 15.11 16.39
N MET A 628 5.56 14.01 16.71
CA MET A 628 5.97 13.01 15.71
C MET A 628 4.80 12.36 14.98
N ARG A 629 3.59 12.27 15.59
CA ARG A 629 2.38 11.80 14.88
C ARG A 629 1.92 12.72 13.73
N TYR A 630 2.48 13.91 13.56
CA TYR A 630 2.27 14.71 12.34
C TYR A 630 3.08 14.17 11.14
N LEU A 631 4.05 13.27 11.36
CA LEU A 631 4.71 12.53 10.27
C LEU A 631 3.81 11.45 9.66
N GLU A 632 2.78 10.97 10.36
CA GLU A 632 1.80 10.01 9.80
C GLU A 632 0.99 10.64 8.64
N PRO A 633 0.53 9.88 7.63
CA PRO A 633 0.71 8.44 7.44
C PRO A 633 2.14 8.07 7.07
N CYS A 634 2.67 7.02 7.69
CA CYS A 634 4.02 6.50 7.42
C CYS A 634 3.95 5.24 6.54
N GLY A 635 4.91 5.08 5.64
CA GLY A 635 4.98 4.00 4.64
C GLY A 635 6.19 4.17 3.72
N PRO A 636 6.14 3.65 2.48
CA PRO A 636 7.13 3.94 1.43
C PRO A 636 7.29 5.45 1.22
N GLY A 637 8.48 5.92 0.85
CA GLY A 637 8.81 7.35 0.74
C GLY A 637 8.83 8.15 2.07
N ASN A 638 8.04 7.72 3.07
CA ASN A 638 7.92 8.36 4.38
C ASN A 638 7.95 7.31 5.51
N PRO A 639 9.10 6.68 5.80
CA PRO A 639 9.18 5.63 6.82
C PRO A 639 8.88 6.16 8.22
N ALA A 640 8.32 5.30 9.07
CA ALA A 640 8.18 5.58 10.50
C ALA A 640 9.57 5.64 11.14
N PRO A 641 9.95 6.75 11.82
CA PRO A 641 11.29 6.94 12.35
C PRO A 641 11.73 5.81 13.29
N VAL A 642 12.97 5.35 13.11
CA VAL A 642 13.68 4.46 14.03
C VAL A 642 14.82 5.24 14.68
N PHE A 643 14.80 5.32 16.00
CA PHE A 643 15.86 5.93 16.79
C PHE A 643 16.88 4.88 17.24
N GLY A 644 18.15 5.29 17.35
CA GLY A 644 19.19 4.50 18.01
C GLY A 644 19.50 5.06 19.40
N VAL A 645 19.83 4.17 20.34
CA VAL A 645 20.56 4.53 21.57
C VAL A 645 21.69 3.52 21.77
N ARG A 646 22.89 4.00 22.14
CA ARG A 646 24.10 3.18 22.29
C ARG A 646 24.47 2.95 23.74
N GLY A 647 25.13 1.82 24.02
CA GLY A 647 25.60 1.47 25.36
C GLY A 647 24.53 1.43 26.45
N ALA A 648 23.25 1.35 26.09
CA ALA A 648 22.12 1.40 27.02
C ALA A 648 21.99 0.08 27.81
N ARG A 649 21.55 0.17 29.07
CA ARG A 649 21.36 -0.98 29.95
C ARG A 649 19.94 -1.54 29.82
N ALA A 650 19.80 -2.87 29.76
CA ALA A 650 18.50 -3.54 29.84
C ALA A 650 18.13 -3.86 31.30
N VAL A 651 17.35 -2.98 31.94
CA VAL A 651 16.94 -3.13 33.34
C VAL A 651 15.65 -3.95 33.47
N GLY A 652 15.64 -4.96 34.34
CA GLY A 652 14.43 -5.71 34.71
C GLY A 652 13.82 -6.56 33.59
N ALA A 653 14.66 -7.06 32.68
CA ALA A 653 14.24 -7.85 31.53
C ALA A 653 13.53 -9.15 31.92
N ARG A 654 12.43 -9.45 31.22
CA ARG A 654 11.60 -10.64 31.47
C ARG A 654 10.73 -11.00 30.27
N ARG A 655 10.34 -12.28 30.19
CA ARG A 655 9.30 -12.76 29.26
C ARG A 655 7.92 -12.26 29.68
N VAL A 656 7.10 -11.86 28.71
CA VAL A 656 5.67 -11.53 28.87
C VAL A 656 4.87 -12.07 27.69
N GLY A 657 3.60 -12.42 27.92
CA GLY A 657 2.67 -12.86 26.87
C GLY A 657 3.17 -14.06 26.06
N THR A 658 2.88 -14.07 24.77
CA THR A 658 3.31 -15.09 23.80
C THR A 658 4.76 -14.84 23.34
N ASN A 659 5.70 -15.04 24.27
CA ASN A 659 7.15 -14.98 24.06
C ASN A 659 7.76 -13.59 23.79
N HIS A 660 7.15 -12.51 24.29
CA HIS A 660 7.70 -11.15 24.11
C HIS A 660 8.70 -10.83 25.23
N LEU A 661 9.74 -10.05 24.93
CA LEU A 661 10.75 -9.60 25.89
C LEU A 661 10.41 -8.17 26.33
N ARG A 662 10.09 -7.94 27.62
CA ARG A 662 9.82 -6.60 28.18
C ARG A 662 10.88 -6.24 29.21
N PHE A 663 11.42 -5.03 29.09
CA PHE A 663 12.50 -4.48 29.92
C PHE A 663 12.36 -2.95 30.01
N THR A 664 13.33 -2.28 30.64
CA THR A 664 13.50 -0.82 30.58
C THR A 664 14.87 -0.53 29.99
N LEU A 665 14.93 0.33 28.97
CA LEU A 665 16.17 0.93 28.47
C LEU A 665 16.58 2.07 29.40
N ASP A 666 17.86 2.15 29.71
CA ASP A 666 18.46 3.18 30.55
C ASP A 666 19.86 3.53 30.03
N ASP A 667 20.02 4.76 29.54
CA ASP A 667 21.27 5.30 29.00
C ASP A 667 21.97 6.28 29.97
N GLY A 668 21.48 6.37 31.21
CA GLY A 668 21.94 7.36 32.21
C GLY A 668 21.42 8.79 32.00
N SER A 669 20.91 9.14 30.82
CA SER A 669 20.21 10.42 30.55
C SER A 669 18.71 10.33 30.81
N GLY A 670 18.12 9.14 30.60
CA GLY A 670 16.72 8.85 30.86
C GLY A 670 16.42 7.35 30.83
N ALA A 671 15.19 6.99 31.19
CA ALA A 671 14.73 5.60 31.20
C ALA A 671 13.40 5.45 30.45
N LEU A 672 13.33 4.46 29.57
CA LEU A 672 12.20 4.21 28.68
C LEU A 672 11.80 2.73 28.72
N PRO A 673 10.56 2.37 29.08
CA PRO A 673 10.07 0.99 28.96
C PRO A 673 10.25 0.48 27.52
N ALA A 674 10.61 -0.79 27.36
CA ALA A 674 10.94 -1.38 26.05
C ALA A 674 10.26 -2.74 25.85
N ILE A 675 9.95 -3.08 24.59
CA ILE A 675 9.40 -4.39 24.21
C ILE A 675 9.95 -4.89 22.85
N GLY A 676 10.45 -6.13 22.83
CA GLY A 676 10.74 -6.91 21.62
C GLY A 676 9.72 -8.03 21.46
N PHE A 677 8.98 -8.05 20.34
CA PHE A 677 7.92 -9.03 20.10
C PHE A 677 8.50 -10.37 19.63
N HIS A 678 8.10 -11.48 20.29
CA HIS A 678 8.60 -12.85 20.04
C HIS A 678 10.11 -13.08 20.30
N TRP A 679 10.78 -12.17 21.03
CA TRP A 679 12.24 -12.18 21.21
C TRP A 679 12.74 -12.89 22.48
N ALA A 680 11.88 -13.33 23.39
CA ALA A 680 12.30 -13.84 24.70
C ALA A 680 12.89 -15.28 24.68
N ASP A 681 12.93 -15.95 23.52
CA ASP A 681 13.79 -17.12 23.22
C ASP A 681 14.94 -16.79 22.24
N LEU A 682 14.97 -15.60 21.63
CA LEU A 682 15.91 -15.26 20.54
C LEU A 682 17.11 -14.43 21.00
N VAL A 683 16.94 -13.62 22.04
CA VAL A 683 17.98 -12.78 22.62
C VAL A 683 18.70 -13.57 23.72
N PRO A 684 20.01 -13.82 23.63
CA PRO A 684 20.76 -14.48 24.70
C PRO A 684 20.80 -13.64 25.99
N ASP A 685 20.58 -14.27 27.15
CA ASP A 685 20.67 -13.59 28.46
C ASP A 685 22.02 -12.88 28.67
N ALA A 686 23.10 -13.44 28.10
CA ALA A 686 24.43 -12.86 28.14
C ALA A 686 24.52 -11.48 27.46
N TRP A 687 23.65 -11.16 26.49
CA TRP A 687 23.57 -9.81 25.91
C TRP A 687 22.90 -8.83 26.87
N LEU A 688 21.83 -9.27 27.56
CA LEU A 688 21.06 -8.44 28.49
C LEU A 688 21.84 -8.06 29.76
N ALA A 689 22.94 -8.76 30.05
CA ALA A 689 23.89 -8.44 31.11
C ALA A 689 24.95 -7.38 30.72
N GLN A 690 24.97 -6.92 29.46
CA GLN A 690 25.97 -5.99 28.90
C GLN A 690 25.34 -4.65 28.48
N PRO A 691 26.14 -3.62 28.18
CA PRO A 691 25.68 -2.44 27.44
C PRO A 691 25.20 -2.84 26.03
N LEU A 692 24.11 -2.23 25.58
CA LEU A 692 23.42 -2.60 24.34
C LEU A 692 23.24 -1.41 23.39
N ASP A 693 23.47 -1.66 22.11
CA ASP A 693 23.06 -0.79 21.03
C ASP A 693 21.66 -1.21 20.57
N VAL A 694 20.68 -0.34 20.78
CA VAL A 694 19.25 -0.65 20.60
C VAL A 694 18.59 0.34 19.66
N ALA A 695 18.07 -0.18 18.55
CA ALA A 695 17.26 0.57 17.60
C ALA A 695 15.78 0.37 17.93
N PHE A 696 15.00 1.44 18.02
CA PHE A 696 13.60 1.39 18.46
C PHE A 696 12.70 2.41 17.75
N ARG A 697 11.40 2.12 17.72
CA ARG A 697 10.35 3.10 17.40
C ARG A 697 9.72 3.59 18.70
N LEU A 698 9.47 4.90 18.79
CA LEU A 698 8.75 5.48 19.92
C LEU A 698 7.24 5.26 19.71
N GLU A 699 6.63 4.43 20.55
CA GLU A 699 5.20 4.11 20.54
C GLU A 699 4.55 4.48 21.90
N ARG A 700 3.21 4.47 21.93
CA ARG A 700 2.39 4.82 23.10
C ARG A 700 1.47 3.63 23.43
N ASP A 701 1.86 2.86 24.45
CA ASP A 701 1.13 1.72 25.02
C ASP A 701 -0.10 2.25 25.79
N GLU A 702 -1.31 2.00 25.28
CA GLU A 702 -2.58 2.38 25.93
C GLU A 702 -3.23 1.17 26.62
N TRP A 703 -2.84 0.92 27.86
CA TRP A 703 -3.28 -0.22 28.67
C TRP A 703 -4.20 0.22 29.82
N GLN A 704 -5.40 -0.37 29.92
CA GLN A 704 -6.38 -0.11 30.98
C GLN A 704 -6.71 1.39 31.18
N GLY A 705 -6.76 2.16 30.09
CA GLY A 705 -7.04 3.60 30.12
C GLY A 705 -5.87 4.47 30.61
N ARG A 706 -4.68 3.89 30.82
CA ARG A 706 -3.44 4.63 31.03
C ARG A 706 -2.58 4.53 29.77
N ALA A 707 -1.98 5.64 29.37
CA ALA A 707 -1.11 5.70 28.21
C ALA A 707 0.33 5.97 28.65
N THR A 708 1.27 5.08 28.28
CA THR A 708 2.69 5.17 28.60
C THR A 708 3.53 5.14 27.34
N LEU A 709 4.62 5.91 27.30
CA LEU A 709 5.60 5.79 26.22
C LEU A 709 6.39 4.49 26.35
N GLN A 710 6.71 3.90 25.21
CA GLN A 710 7.49 2.67 25.12
C GLN A 710 8.35 2.66 23.85
N ALA A 711 9.59 2.19 23.98
CA ALA A 711 10.41 1.75 22.87
C ALA A 711 9.90 0.40 22.35
N ARG A 712 9.34 0.36 21.15
CA ARG A 712 9.18 -0.88 20.40
C ARG A 712 10.51 -1.18 19.72
N VAL A 713 11.19 -2.23 20.16
CA VAL A 713 12.53 -2.55 19.70
C VAL A 713 12.47 -3.11 18.27
N ALA A 714 13.38 -2.63 17.42
CA ALA A 714 13.54 -3.02 16.01
C ALA A 714 14.83 -3.82 15.81
N SER A 715 15.94 -3.43 16.45
CA SER A 715 17.13 -4.26 16.63
C SER A 715 17.74 -4.06 18.02
N LEU A 716 18.49 -5.06 18.49
CA LEU A 716 19.24 -5.02 19.74
C LEU A 716 20.49 -5.88 19.59
N ALA A 717 21.64 -5.37 20.01
CA ALA A 717 22.92 -6.07 20.02
C ALA A 717 23.78 -5.59 21.21
N PRO A 718 24.78 -6.36 21.67
CA PRO A 718 25.83 -5.83 22.52
C PRO A 718 26.50 -4.63 21.86
N SER A 719 26.75 -3.57 22.64
CA SER A 719 27.54 -2.41 22.20
C SER A 719 28.94 -2.88 21.77
N GLN A 720 29.48 -2.28 20.70
CA GLN A 720 30.85 -2.51 20.21
C GLN A 720 31.74 -1.28 20.47
#